data_AF-A0A942W3B9-F1
#
_entry.id   AF-A0A942W3B9-F1
#
_cell.length_a   1.000
_cell.length_b   1.000
_cell.length_c   1.000
_cell.angle_alpha   90.00
_cell.angle_beta   90.00
_cell.angle_gamma   90.00
#
_symmetry.space_group_name_H-M   'P 1'
#
loop_
_entity.id
_entity.type
_entity.pdbx_description
1 polymer ?
#
loop_
_entity_poly.entity_id
_entity_poly.type
_entity_poly.pdbx_seq_one_letter_code
_entity_poly.pdbx_strand_id
1 'polypeptide(L)'
;MEIILAKSAGFCFGVKRAVDYAYSKAGKGDIYTYGPIIHNKEVTCDLDKKGVRVIENLDDVKSGEVIIRSHGVPPSVYEALEKRSIEYTDCTCPFVKKIHNIVKDNYNKGKRIIIVGNKSHPEIIGINGWCQNSAITINSLDEAENAQLEKEVDYALVVQTTFQTDVFESIITCLNKKSDNIEIFRTICSATGDRQKEAVEIAKVVDQMIVLGDKSSSNTRKLYEISKKYCKNVYLCERICDLELQKIKNNGTMGITAGASTPSVIIKEAVNAMSEMENKSFEEMLDSSLVTLRTGQIVKGKVISVSATGEVAVDLGYKSDGIIARSEFSDDVNVEPADVVKPGDEIEVFVVRVNDGDGNVQLSKKKVDADKNYVVIEEAFNNGTPVRGKVTEQVKGGLIAIVNGARVFVPSSQISNRYVEDLSSFIGKEFDFEVLEFDKSKRRIVVGRKTLAQKEIDAKRAEVFSAIKVGDKINGKVSRIVEFGAFVDLGGVDGLIHISEMSWGRVKKVTDVLSVGDDVTVTVLDVNPEKGKISLSLKDLNADPWKDAATKYAIGNVVTGKVVRMVPFGAFVELEEGVDGLVHISQIAYKHVEKPEDELTIGQEIQAKVTELDLDAKKISLSIKETLEKPAKANKAEDAE
;
A
#
# COMPACT_ATOMS: atom_id res chain seq x y z
N MET A 1 12.42 -21.72 31.52
CA MET A 1 11.06 -22.28 31.72
C MET A 1 10.70 -23.00 30.44
N GLU A 2 10.37 -24.29 30.48
CA GLU A 2 10.03 -25.03 29.26
C GLU A 2 8.60 -24.70 28.83
N ILE A 3 8.43 -24.16 27.61
CA ILE A 3 7.13 -23.76 27.07
C ILE A 3 6.60 -24.83 26.11
N ILE A 4 5.43 -25.39 26.41
CA ILE A 4 4.73 -26.36 25.57
C ILE A 4 3.52 -25.66 24.93
N LEU A 5 3.62 -25.36 23.63
CA LEU A 5 2.53 -24.78 22.86
C LEU A 5 1.65 -25.89 22.26
N ALA A 6 0.33 -25.79 22.45
CA ALA A 6 -0.62 -26.65 21.77
C ALA A 6 -0.55 -26.47 20.25
N LYS A 7 -0.39 -27.55 19.48
CA LYS A 7 -0.34 -27.55 18.02
C LYS A 7 -1.65 -27.05 17.40
N SER A 8 -2.76 -27.27 18.09
CA SER A 8 -4.09 -26.79 17.70
C SER A 8 -4.40 -25.35 18.14
N ALA A 9 -3.44 -24.65 18.78
CA ALA A 9 -3.60 -23.27 19.21
C ALA A 9 -3.78 -22.32 18.02
N GLY A 10 -4.77 -21.44 18.13
CA GLY A 10 -5.07 -20.41 17.15
C GLY A 10 -6.27 -20.74 16.27
N PHE A 11 -6.38 -20.02 15.15
CA PHE A 11 -7.54 -20.11 14.26
C PHE A 11 -7.83 -21.53 13.80
N CYS A 12 -9.11 -21.93 13.86
CA CYS A 12 -9.55 -23.15 13.20
C CYS A 12 -9.47 -22.99 11.67
N PHE A 13 -9.45 -24.10 10.94
CA PHE A 13 -9.34 -24.08 9.48
C PHE A 13 -10.39 -23.17 8.80
N GLY A 14 -11.66 -23.25 9.24
CA GLY A 14 -12.74 -22.43 8.68
C GLY A 14 -12.56 -20.93 8.94
N VAL A 15 -12.13 -20.58 10.15
CA VAL A 15 -11.84 -19.20 10.53
C VAL A 15 -10.61 -18.67 9.77
N LYS A 16 -9.52 -19.45 9.76
CA LYS A 16 -8.29 -19.09 9.05
C LYS A 16 -8.56 -18.80 7.58
N ARG A 17 -9.34 -19.65 6.90
CA ARG A 17 -9.72 -19.44 5.49
C ARG A 17 -10.46 -18.11 5.28
N ALA A 18 -11.42 -17.79 6.15
CA ALA A 18 -12.22 -16.57 6.04
C ALA A 18 -11.37 -15.31 6.30
N VAL A 19 -10.50 -15.37 7.31
CA VAL A 19 -9.60 -14.27 7.68
C VAL A 19 -8.52 -14.05 6.61
N ASP A 20 -7.87 -15.12 6.14
CA ASP A 20 -6.84 -15.04 5.08
C ASP A 20 -7.44 -14.48 3.78
N TYR A 21 -8.68 -14.88 3.44
CA TYR A 21 -9.39 -14.32 2.28
C TYR A 21 -9.66 -12.82 2.46
N ALA A 22 -10.18 -12.40 3.61
CA ALA A 22 -10.43 -10.99 3.91
C ALA A 22 -9.14 -10.15 3.80
N TYR A 23 -8.03 -10.64 4.33
CA TYR A 23 -6.72 -9.98 4.19
C TYR A 23 -6.23 -9.93 2.74
N SER A 24 -6.47 -10.97 1.94
CA SER A 24 -6.05 -10.99 0.52
C SER A 24 -6.78 -9.97 -0.37
N LYS A 25 -7.96 -9.53 0.08
CA LYS A 25 -8.83 -8.55 -0.57
C LYS A 25 -8.70 -7.14 0.04
N ALA A 26 -8.06 -7.03 1.20
CA ALA A 26 -7.82 -5.74 1.83
C ALA A 26 -7.04 -4.80 0.90
N GLY A 27 -7.51 -3.56 0.78
CA GLY A 27 -6.95 -2.54 -0.11
C GLY A 27 -7.28 -2.67 -1.61
N LYS A 28 -8.10 -3.66 -2.03
CA LYS A 28 -8.47 -3.88 -3.46
C LYS A 28 -9.86 -3.34 -3.84
N GLY A 29 -10.25 -2.19 -3.29
CA GLY A 29 -11.55 -1.56 -3.52
C GLY A 29 -12.47 -1.63 -2.30
N ASP A 30 -13.77 -1.42 -2.53
CA ASP A 30 -14.78 -1.46 -1.48
C ASP A 30 -15.11 -2.92 -1.13
N ILE A 31 -14.57 -3.39 -0.01
CA ILE A 31 -14.80 -4.75 0.50
C ILE A 31 -15.52 -4.65 1.83
N TYR A 32 -16.59 -5.44 1.98
CA TYR A 32 -17.41 -5.47 3.18
C TYR A 32 -17.48 -6.88 3.76
N THR A 33 -17.58 -7.01 5.07
CA THR A 33 -17.91 -8.29 5.72
C THR A 33 -19.29 -8.19 6.35
N TYR A 34 -20.17 -9.17 6.08
CA TYR A 34 -21.49 -9.21 6.70
C TYR A 34 -21.39 -9.73 8.15
N GLY A 35 -21.44 -8.79 9.08
CA GLY A 35 -21.06 -8.97 10.48
C GLY A 35 -19.55 -9.15 10.67
N PRO A 36 -19.09 -9.22 11.93
CA PRO A 36 -17.67 -9.45 12.22
C PRO A 36 -17.24 -10.82 11.66
N ILE A 37 -16.13 -10.83 10.91
CA ILE A 37 -15.60 -12.06 10.28
C ILE A 37 -15.31 -13.14 11.32
N ILE A 38 -14.86 -12.70 12.51
CA ILE A 38 -14.60 -13.51 13.70
C ILE A 38 -14.95 -12.73 14.98
N HIS A 39 -15.16 -13.44 16.08
CA HIS A 39 -15.33 -12.86 17.42
C HIS A 39 -13.99 -12.45 18.02
N ASN A 40 -13.26 -11.56 17.36
CA ASN A 40 -12.04 -10.95 17.87
C ASN A 40 -11.95 -9.50 17.38
N LYS A 41 -12.02 -8.56 18.32
CA LYS A 41 -12.09 -7.12 18.03
C LYS A 41 -10.82 -6.60 17.35
N GLU A 42 -9.65 -7.10 17.73
CA GLU A 42 -8.37 -6.65 17.19
C GLU A 42 -8.27 -6.95 15.69
N VAL A 43 -8.64 -8.17 15.29
CA VAL A 43 -8.63 -8.57 13.87
C VAL A 43 -9.66 -7.78 13.08
N THR A 44 -10.87 -7.57 13.62
CA THR A 44 -11.88 -6.76 12.94
C THR A 44 -11.44 -5.31 12.78
N CYS A 45 -10.77 -4.72 13.78
CA CYS A 45 -10.24 -3.37 13.69
C CYS A 45 -9.05 -3.26 12.71
N ASP A 46 -8.18 -4.27 12.66
CA ASP A 46 -7.07 -4.31 11.70
C ASP A 46 -7.56 -4.44 10.25
N LEU A 47 -8.59 -5.27 10.02
CA LEU A 47 -9.25 -5.39 8.72
C LEU A 47 -9.92 -4.07 8.29
N ASP A 48 -10.61 -3.40 9.21
CA ASP A 48 -11.25 -2.10 8.96
C ASP A 48 -10.22 -1.02 8.57
N LYS A 49 -9.10 -0.95 9.30
CA LYS A 49 -7.96 -0.06 8.96
C LYS A 49 -7.36 -0.35 7.58
N LYS A 50 -7.42 -1.60 7.12
CA LYS A 50 -6.93 -2.03 5.79
C LYS A 50 -8.01 -1.95 4.70
N GLY A 51 -9.16 -1.34 5.00
CA GLY A 51 -10.23 -1.04 4.04
C GLY A 51 -11.32 -2.11 3.92
N VAL A 52 -11.37 -3.09 4.83
CA VAL A 52 -12.45 -4.10 4.88
C VAL A 52 -13.44 -3.73 5.97
N ARG A 53 -14.60 -3.16 5.59
CA ARG A 53 -15.57 -2.61 6.55
C ARG A 53 -16.58 -3.66 7.01
N VAL A 54 -16.91 -3.66 8.29
CA VAL A 54 -17.97 -4.52 8.84
C VAL A 54 -19.32 -3.85 8.65
N ILE A 55 -20.27 -4.56 8.05
CA ILE A 55 -21.66 -4.10 7.87
C ILE A 55 -22.63 -5.03 8.59
N GLU A 56 -23.71 -4.49 9.14
CA GLU A 56 -24.83 -5.29 9.69
C GLU A 56 -26.03 -5.29 8.75
N ASN A 57 -26.17 -4.24 7.93
CA ASN A 57 -27.24 -4.09 6.95
C ASN A 57 -26.67 -4.06 5.53
N LEU A 58 -27.36 -4.73 4.62
CA LEU A 58 -27.00 -4.74 3.20
C LEU A 58 -27.31 -3.41 2.49
N ASP A 59 -28.04 -2.49 3.14
CA ASP A 59 -28.35 -1.15 2.63
C ASP A 59 -27.11 -0.24 2.59
N ASP A 60 -26.10 -0.55 3.39
CA ASP A 60 -24.87 0.23 3.47
C ASP A 60 -23.92 -0.05 2.28
N VAL A 61 -24.23 -1.05 1.46
CA VAL A 61 -23.40 -1.47 0.32
C VAL A 61 -23.88 -0.79 -0.96
N LYS A 62 -23.09 0.15 -1.48
CA LYS A 62 -23.36 0.84 -2.75
C LYS A 62 -22.71 0.16 -3.95
N SER A 63 -21.47 -0.30 -3.77
CA SER A 63 -20.64 -0.98 -4.77
C SER A 63 -19.56 -1.77 -4.04
N GLY A 64 -19.18 -2.94 -4.54
CA GLY A 64 -18.11 -3.74 -3.95
C GLY A 64 -18.47 -5.21 -3.73
N GLU A 65 -17.59 -5.92 -3.03
CA GLU A 65 -17.74 -7.34 -2.70
C GLU A 65 -18.11 -7.53 -1.23
N VAL A 66 -19.10 -8.37 -0.94
CA VAL A 66 -19.50 -8.77 0.42
C VAL A 66 -18.96 -10.15 0.78
N ILE A 67 -18.16 -10.23 1.84
CA ILE A 67 -17.62 -11.46 2.38
C ILE A 67 -18.58 -12.00 3.46
N ILE A 68 -19.04 -13.23 3.27
CA ILE A 68 -19.85 -13.94 4.26
C ILE A 68 -18.93 -14.64 5.25
N ARG A 69 -19.14 -14.39 6.54
CA ARG A 69 -18.33 -14.93 7.64
C ARG A 69 -18.37 -16.46 7.76
N SER A 70 -17.38 -17.02 8.45
CA SER A 70 -17.21 -18.46 8.66
C SER A 70 -18.39 -19.15 9.38
N HIS A 71 -19.16 -18.41 10.18
CA HIS A 71 -20.36 -18.87 10.89
C HIS A 71 -21.61 -18.98 10.01
N GLY A 72 -21.53 -18.54 8.75
CA GLY A 72 -22.66 -18.54 7.83
C GLY A 72 -23.73 -17.49 8.13
N VAL A 73 -24.72 -17.44 7.25
CA VAL A 73 -25.85 -16.51 7.27
C VAL A 73 -27.15 -17.21 6.84
N PRO A 74 -28.32 -16.65 7.18
CA PRO A 74 -29.61 -17.12 6.69
C PRO A 74 -29.75 -17.05 5.16
N PRO A 75 -30.64 -17.87 4.55
CA PRO A 75 -30.98 -17.81 3.13
C PRO A 75 -31.39 -16.42 2.65
N SER A 76 -32.15 -15.67 3.48
CA SER A 76 -32.61 -14.32 3.16
C SER A 76 -31.49 -13.33 2.85
N VAL A 77 -30.30 -13.53 3.41
CA VAL A 77 -29.13 -12.70 3.13
C VAL A 77 -28.59 -12.98 1.73
N TYR A 78 -28.53 -14.26 1.32
CA TYR A 78 -28.14 -14.63 -0.04
C TYR A 78 -29.14 -14.09 -1.07
N GLU A 79 -30.44 -14.28 -0.82
CA GLU A 79 -31.50 -13.75 -1.68
C GLU A 79 -31.43 -12.22 -1.81
N ALA A 80 -31.12 -11.51 -0.72
CA ALA A 80 -30.97 -10.05 -0.74
C ALA A 80 -29.73 -9.59 -1.53
N LEU A 81 -28.62 -10.32 -1.44
CA LEU A 81 -27.40 -10.06 -2.22
C LEU A 81 -27.67 -10.28 -3.72
N GLU A 82 -28.31 -11.39 -4.08
CA GLU A 82 -28.65 -11.73 -5.47
C GLU A 82 -29.66 -10.74 -6.07
N LYS A 83 -30.71 -10.38 -5.32
CA LYS A 83 -31.72 -9.41 -5.77
C LYS A 83 -31.14 -8.02 -6.05
N ARG A 84 -30.05 -7.66 -5.37
CA ARG A 84 -29.36 -6.37 -5.54
C ARG A 84 -28.18 -6.45 -6.50
N SER A 85 -27.90 -7.63 -7.08
CA SER A 85 -26.74 -7.87 -7.94
C SER A 85 -25.41 -7.49 -7.28
N ILE A 86 -25.29 -7.70 -5.96
CA ILE A 86 -24.07 -7.43 -5.20
C ILE A 86 -23.15 -8.65 -5.30
N GLU A 87 -21.88 -8.44 -5.65
CA GLU A 87 -20.88 -9.50 -5.67
C GLU A 87 -20.61 -10.00 -4.25
N TYR A 88 -20.58 -11.31 -4.04
CA TYR A 88 -20.32 -11.87 -2.72
C TYR A 88 -19.45 -13.13 -2.77
N THR A 89 -18.65 -13.32 -1.72
CA THR A 89 -17.88 -14.54 -1.53
C THR A 89 -18.27 -15.23 -0.24
N ASP A 90 -18.68 -16.50 -0.38
CA ASP A 90 -19.09 -17.33 0.74
C ASP A 90 -17.91 -18.02 1.43
N CYS A 91 -17.44 -17.43 2.54
CA CYS A 91 -16.41 -18.01 3.40
C CYS A 91 -16.97 -18.87 4.53
N THR A 92 -18.24 -19.29 4.48
CA THR A 92 -18.84 -20.19 5.47
C THR A 92 -18.04 -21.49 5.57
N CYS A 93 -17.79 -21.91 6.81
CA CYS A 93 -17.09 -23.13 7.13
C CYS A 93 -17.81 -24.36 6.53
N PRO A 94 -17.11 -25.31 5.88
CA PRO A 94 -17.75 -26.51 5.32
C PRO A 94 -18.58 -27.32 6.33
N PHE A 95 -18.17 -27.36 7.59
CA PHE A 95 -18.94 -27.99 8.67
C PHE A 95 -20.27 -27.28 8.91
N VAL A 96 -20.26 -25.95 8.93
CA VAL A 96 -21.49 -25.14 9.10
C VAL A 96 -22.40 -25.28 7.87
N LYS A 97 -21.84 -25.27 6.65
CA LYS A 97 -22.62 -25.55 5.42
C LYS A 97 -23.30 -26.91 5.46
N LYS A 98 -22.62 -27.94 5.99
CA LYS A 98 -23.22 -29.26 6.18
C LYS A 98 -24.42 -29.21 7.12
N ILE A 99 -24.35 -28.44 8.20
CA ILE A 99 -25.48 -28.22 9.12
C ILE A 99 -26.64 -27.52 8.42
N HIS A 100 -26.36 -26.46 7.64
CA HIS A 100 -27.38 -25.77 6.85
C HIS A 100 -28.12 -26.73 5.92
N ASN A 101 -27.40 -27.60 5.21
CA ASN A 101 -28.01 -28.61 4.33
C ASN A 101 -28.85 -29.63 5.13
N ILE A 102 -28.35 -30.14 6.26
CA ILE A 102 -29.11 -31.06 7.12
C ILE A 102 -30.42 -30.40 7.59
N VAL A 103 -30.37 -29.15 8.05
CA VAL A 103 -31.55 -28.43 8.51
C VAL A 103 -32.53 -28.18 7.38
N LYS A 104 -32.04 -27.71 6.22
CA LYS A 104 -32.86 -27.48 5.02
C LYS A 104 -33.56 -28.76 4.57
N ASP A 105 -32.82 -29.87 4.46
CA ASP A 105 -33.35 -31.14 3.95
C ASP A 105 -34.38 -31.75 4.91
N ASN A 106 -34.14 -31.68 6.22
CA ASN A 106 -35.10 -32.19 7.21
C ASN A 106 -36.33 -31.30 7.34
N TYR A 107 -36.17 -29.98 7.25
CA TYR A 107 -37.30 -29.05 7.24
C TYR A 107 -38.19 -29.27 6.01
N ASN A 108 -37.59 -29.47 4.82
CA ASN A 108 -38.33 -29.80 3.60
C ASN A 108 -39.05 -31.15 3.66
N LYS A 109 -38.58 -32.08 4.49
CA LYS A 109 -39.26 -33.35 4.78
C LYS A 109 -40.42 -33.21 5.79
N GLY A 110 -40.69 -32.00 6.29
CA GLY A 110 -41.75 -31.72 7.25
C GLY A 110 -41.36 -31.95 8.72
N LYS A 111 -40.08 -32.23 9.01
CA LYS A 111 -39.61 -32.39 10.39
C LYS A 111 -39.43 -31.03 11.08
N ARG A 112 -39.76 -30.95 12.37
CA ARG A 112 -39.44 -29.76 13.19
C ARG A 112 -37.98 -29.79 13.62
N ILE A 113 -37.35 -28.63 13.67
CA ILE A 113 -35.92 -28.52 13.93
C ILE A 113 -35.67 -28.13 15.39
N ILE A 114 -34.76 -28.84 16.05
CA ILE A 114 -34.21 -28.47 17.36
C ILE A 114 -32.76 -28.09 17.15
N ILE A 115 -32.36 -26.94 17.66
CA ILE A 115 -30.98 -26.46 17.59
C ILE A 115 -30.44 -26.31 19.01
N VAL A 116 -29.46 -27.11 19.36
CA VAL A 116 -28.76 -27.00 20.64
C VAL A 116 -27.61 -26.00 20.51
N GLY A 117 -27.69 -24.90 21.23
CA GLY A 117 -26.68 -23.83 21.20
C GLY A 117 -27.23 -22.49 21.67
N ASN A 118 -26.36 -21.49 21.69
CA ASN A 118 -26.74 -20.15 22.13
C ASN A 118 -27.51 -19.43 21.01
N LYS A 119 -28.78 -19.07 21.29
CA LYS A 119 -29.68 -18.39 20.36
C LYS A 119 -29.11 -17.08 19.78
N SER A 120 -28.30 -16.36 20.54
CA SER A 120 -27.67 -15.10 20.10
C SER A 120 -26.40 -15.31 19.29
N HIS A 121 -25.91 -16.55 19.15
CA HIS A 121 -24.68 -16.82 18.42
C HIS A 121 -24.92 -16.77 16.90
N PRO A 122 -24.05 -16.08 16.13
CA PRO A 122 -24.11 -16.00 14.66
C PRO A 122 -24.41 -17.31 13.92
N GLU A 123 -23.76 -18.39 14.33
CA GLU A 123 -23.95 -19.72 13.74
C GLU A 123 -25.37 -20.23 13.91
N ILE A 124 -25.98 -20.05 15.09
CA ILE A 124 -27.35 -20.52 15.37
C ILE A 124 -28.37 -19.68 14.62
N ILE A 125 -28.15 -18.36 14.52
CA ILE A 125 -28.98 -17.47 13.71
C ILE A 125 -28.92 -17.90 12.24
N GLY A 126 -27.72 -18.20 11.73
CA GLY A 126 -27.51 -18.74 10.39
C GLY A 126 -28.31 -20.02 10.18
N ILE A 127 -28.13 -21.02 11.05
CA ILE A 127 -28.81 -22.32 10.99
C ILE A 127 -30.33 -22.17 11.05
N ASN A 128 -30.86 -21.40 12.00
CA ASN A 128 -32.31 -21.20 12.17
C ASN A 128 -32.96 -20.53 10.93
N GLY A 129 -32.19 -19.72 10.20
CA GLY A 129 -32.64 -19.15 8.93
C GLY A 129 -33.00 -20.19 7.88
N TRP A 130 -32.35 -21.36 7.87
CA TRP A 130 -32.60 -22.45 6.89
C TRP A 130 -33.87 -23.25 7.17
N CYS A 131 -34.55 -22.99 8.29
CA CYS A 131 -35.87 -23.52 8.62
C CYS A 131 -36.88 -22.40 8.92
N GLN A 132 -36.78 -21.26 8.21
CA GLN A 132 -37.69 -20.11 8.31
C GLN A 132 -37.84 -19.58 9.76
N ASN A 133 -36.77 -19.64 10.55
CA ASN A 133 -36.74 -19.24 11.96
C ASN A 133 -37.69 -20.01 12.89
N SER A 134 -38.16 -21.19 12.47
CA SER A 134 -39.12 -22.01 13.22
C SER A 134 -38.49 -22.98 14.23
N ALA A 135 -37.16 -23.03 14.35
CA ALA A 135 -36.50 -24.00 15.22
C ALA A 135 -36.66 -23.69 16.71
N ILE A 136 -36.72 -24.75 17.50
CA ILE A 136 -36.64 -24.67 18.97
C ILE A 136 -35.16 -24.60 19.34
N THR A 137 -34.75 -23.50 19.98
CA THR A 137 -33.36 -23.29 20.42
C THR A 137 -33.23 -23.66 21.90
N ILE A 138 -32.20 -24.45 22.23
CA ILE A 138 -31.95 -24.94 23.59
C ILE A 138 -30.47 -24.77 23.91
N ASN A 139 -30.15 -24.03 24.97
CA ASN A 139 -28.77 -23.75 25.39
C ASN A 139 -28.41 -24.42 26.72
N SER A 140 -29.39 -24.89 27.50
CA SER A 140 -29.19 -25.47 28.83
C SER A 140 -30.10 -26.67 29.11
N LEU A 141 -29.79 -27.40 30.19
CA LEU A 141 -30.64 -28.48 30.71
C LEU A 141 -32.01 -27.96 31.14
N ASP A 142 -32.08 -26.81 31.82
CA ASP A 142 -33.35 -26.22 32.26
C ASP A 142 -34.24 -25.85 31.06
N GLU A 143 -33.66 -25.34 29.98
CA GLU A 143 -34.40 -25.08 28.75
C GLU A 143 -34.88 -26.37 28.09
N ALA A 144 -34.07 -27.44 28.14
CA ALA A 144 -34.48 -28.76 27.66
C ALA A 144 -35.64 -29.34 28.49
N GLU A 145 -35.63 -29.14 29.81
CA GLU A 145 -36.68 -29.55 30.74
C GLU A 145 -37.98 -28.74 30.58
N ASN A 146 -37.89 -27.48 30.14
CA ASN A 146 -39.06 -26.65 29.86
C ASN A 146 -39.53 -26.74 28.40
N ALA A 147 -38.74 -27.31 27.49
CA ALA A 147 -39.11 -27.46 26.09
C ALA A 147 -40.38 -28.30 25.92
N GLN A 148 -41.38 -27.74 25.25
CA GLN A 148 -42.61 -28.45 24.90
C GLN A 148 -42.40 -29.15 23.56
N LEU A 149 -42.31 -30.49 23.61
CA LEU A 149 -42.22 -31.34 22.44
C LEU A 149 -43.53 -32.11 22.28
N GLU A 150 -44.03 -32.14 21.05
CA GLU A 150 -45.24 -32.87 20.68
C GLU A 150 -44.85 -34.31 20.32
N LYS A 151 -45.54 -35.32 20.88
CA LYS A 151 -45.16 -36.73 20.71
C LYS A 151 -45.33 -37.26 19.28
N GLU A 152 -46.24 -36.67 18.51
CA GLU A 152 -46.60 -37.10 17.15
C GLU A 152 -45.78 -36.40 16.06
N VAL A 153 -44.84 -35.53 16.44
CA VAL A 153 -44.01 -34.78 15.51
C VAL A 153 -42.62 -35.37 15.42
N ASP A 154 -42.12 -35.52 14.19
CA ASP A 154 -40.73 -35.87 13.93
C ASP A 154 -39.82 -34.66 14.10
N TYR A 155 -38.81 -34.80 14.93
CA TYR A 155 -37.79 -33.77 15.16
C TYR A 155 -36.46 -34.16 14.55
N ALA A 156 -35.74 -33.17 14.01
CA ALA A 156 -34.33 -33.28 13.67
C ALA A 156 -33.54 -32.34 14.57
N LEU A 157 -32.59 -32.91 15.32
CA LEU A 157 -31.76 -32.17 16.26
C LEU A 157 -30.37 -31.94 15.68
N VAL A 158 -29.93 -30.68 15.67
CA VAL A 158 -28.56 -30.28 15.34
C VAL A 158 -27.96 -29.50 16.51
N VAL A 159 -26.63 -29.40 16.55
CA VAL A 159 -25.88 -28.76 17.63
C VAL A 159 -24.82 -27.78 17.10
N GLN A 160 -24.63 -26.68 17.81
CA GLN A 160 -23.59 -25.71 17.51
C GLN A 160 -22.20 -26.37 17.51
N THR A 161 -21.36 -26.03 16.54
CA THR A 161 -20.05 -26.67 16.32
C THR A 161 -19.08 -26.55 17.51
N THR A 162 -19.27 -25.54 18.35
CA THR A 162 -18.46 -25.22 19.54
C THR A 162 -19.15 -25.55 20.87
N PHE A 163 -20.30 -26.22 20.85
CA PHE A 163 -21.05 -26.56 22.05
C PHE A 163 -20.33 -27.61 22.92
N GLN A 164 -20.62 -27.61 24.22
CA GLN A 164 -20.00 -28.54 25.16
C GLN A 164 -20.62 -29.94 25.05
N THR A 165 -19.80 -30.96 24.80
CA THR A 165 -20.27 -32.35 24.61
C THR A 165 -20.97 -32.90 25.84
N ASP A 166 -20.46 -32.67 27.06
CA ASP A 166 -21.07 -33.18 28.30
C ASP A 166 -22.50 -32.65 28.51
N VAL A 167 -22.70 -31.36 28.25
CA VAL A 167 -24.00 -30.69 28.36
C VAL A 167 -24.93 -31.20 27.25
N PHE A 168 -24.41 -31.39 26.05
CA PHE A 168 -25.16 -31.92 24.92
C PHE A 168 -25.73 -33.31 25.18
N GLU A 169 -24.93 -34.25 25.70
CA GLU A 169 -25.41 -35.60 26.04
C GLU A 169 -26.50 -35.56 27.12
N SER A 170 -26.36 -34.64 28.08
CA SER A 170 -27.36 -34.45 29.13
C SER A 170 -28.67 -33.91 28.56
N ILE A 171 -28.60 -32.96 27.61
CA ILE A 171 -29.76 -32.43 26.89
C ILE A 171 -30.43 -33.54 26.07
N ILE A 172 -29.68 -34.34 25.31
CA ILE A 172 -30.22 -35.48 24.55
C ILE A 172 -30.97 -36.43 25.48
N THR A 173 -30.37 -36.77 26.62
CA THR A 173 -30.99 -37.66 27.61
C THR A 173 -32.30 -37.10 28.15
N CYS A 174 -32.40 -35.78 28.32
CA CYS A 174 -33.63 -35.11 28.73
C CYS A 174 -34.69 -35.08 27.62
N LEU A 175 -34.29 -34.77 26.38
CA LEU A 175 -35.21 -34.68 25.24
C LEU A 175 -35.78 -36.04 24.83
N ASN A 176 -34.96 -37.09 24.86
CA ASN A 176 -35.40 -38.47 24.58
C ASN A 176 -36.42 -38.99 25.61
N LYS A 177 -36.48 -38.42 26.82
CA LYS A 177 -37.55 -38.77 27.79
C LYS A 177 -38.90 -38.17 27.42
N LYS A 178 -38.93 -37.15 26.55
CA LYS A 178 -40.13 -36.39 26.20
C LYS A 178 -40.72 -36.82 24.86
N SER A 179 -39.88 -37.14 23.88
CA SER A 179 -40.27 -37.63 22.57
C SER A 179 -39.28 -38.68 22.07
N ASP A 180 -39.80 -39.77 21.51
CA ASP A 180 -39.01 -40.86 20.93
C ASP A 180 -38.65 -40.60 19.46
N ASN A 181 -39.27 -39.58 18.83
CA ASN A 181 -39.14 -39.28 17.40
C ASN A 181 -38.11 -38.16 17.13
N ILE A 182 -36.90 -38.29 17.67
CA ILE A 182 -35.82 -37.30 17.51
C ILE A 182 -34.65 -37.92 16.74
N GLU A 183 -34.42 -37.47 15.51
CA GLU A 183 -33.23 -37.80 14.74
C GLU A 183 -32.06 -36.87 15.14
N ILE A 184 -31.02 -37.44 15.74
CA ILE A 184 -29.92 -36.66 16.32
C ILE A 184 -28.74 -36.59 15.36
N PHE A 185 -28.42 -35.37 14.91
CA PHE A 185 -27.23 -35.09 14.11
C PHE A 185 -26.13 -34.49 15.01
N ARG A 186 -25.10 -35.28 15.30
CA ARG A 186 -23.93 -34.85 16.09
C ARG A 186 -23.02 -33.95 15.26
N THR A 187 -23.29 -32.65 15.26
CA THR A 187 -22.64 -31.66 14.39
C THR A 187 -21.50 -30.88 15.06
N ILE A 188 -21.06 -31.29 16.25
CA ILE A 188 -19.88 -30.72 16.94
C ILE A 188 -18.64 -30.96 16.08
N CYS A 189 -17.82 -29.92 15.88
CA CYS A 189 -16.64 -29.99 15.02
C CYS A 189 -15.52 -30.82 15.66
N SER A 190 -14.85 -31.67 14.88
CA SER A 190 -13.70 -32.47 15.35
C SER A 190 -12.57 -31.59 15.90
N ALA A 191 -12.35 -30.42 15.29
CA ALA A 191 -11.32 -29.47 15.69
C ALA A 191 -11.55 -28.89 17.11
N THR A 192 -12.78 -28.92 17.62
CA THR A 192 -13.11 -28.57 19.01
C THR A 192 -12.66 -29.69 19.95
N GLY A 193 -12.92 -30.94 19.58
CA GLY A 193 -12.51 -32.11 20.34
C GLY A 193 -11.00 -32.28 20.42
N ASP A 194 -10.29 -32.08 19.31
CA ASP A 194 -8.82 -32.22 19.25
C ASP A 194 -8.14 -31.16 20.13
N ARG A 195 -8.63 -29.91 20.13
CA ARG A 195 -8.15 -28.84 21.02
C ARG A 195 -8.31 -29.18 22.49
N GLN A 196 -9.45 -29.75 22.86
CA GLN A 196 -9.72 -30.13 24.25
C GLN A 196 -8.81 -31.29 24.68
N LYS A 197 -8.65 -32.31 23.83
CA LYS A 197 -7.73 -33.43 24.09
C LYS A 197 -6.29 -32.96 24.29
N GLU A 198 -5.80 -32.11 23.39
CA GLU A 198 -4.44 -31.58 23.48
C GLU A 198 -4.26 -30.68 24.72
N ALA A 199 -5.25 -29.84 25.03
CA ALA A 199 -5.22 -29.05 26.26
C ALA A 199 -5.19 -29.94 27.52
N VAL A 200 -5.87 -31.09 27.53
CA VAL A 200 -5.77 -32.08 28.62
C VAL A 200 -4.38 -32.70 28.69
N GLU A 201 -3.83 -33.12 27.55
CA GLU A 201 -2.51 -33.74 27.50
C GLU A 201 -1.43 -32.81 28.02
N ILE A 202 -1.47 -31.53 27.61
CA ILE A 202 -0.55 -30.49 28.09
C ILE A 202 -0.82 -30.20 29.57
N ALA A 203 -2.07 -29.98 29.97
CA ALA A 203 -2.41 -29.66 31.36
C ALA A 203 -2.03 -30.75 32.39
N LYS A 204 -1.80 -31.99 31.94
CA LYS A 204 -1.31 -33.09 32.78
C LYS A 204 0.20 -33.07 33.02
N VAL A 205 0.96 -32.47 32.11
CA VAL A 205 2.44 -32.47 32.16
C VAL A 205 3.01 -31.13 32.59
N VAL A 206 2.23 -30.04 32.54
CA VAL A 206 2.69 -28.69 32.86
C VAL A 206 2.34 -28.26 34.29
N ASP A 207 3.22 -27.47 34.91
CA ASP A 207 3.00 -26.87 36.24
C ASP A 207 2.03 -25.68 36.19
N GLN A 208 1.96 -25.02 35.03
CA GLN A 208 1.16 -23.83 34.77
C GLN A 208 0.56 -23.87 33.36
N MET A 209 -0.67 -23.41 33.20
CA MET A 209 -1.36 -23.38 31.92
C MET A 209 -1.91 -21.98 31.63
N ILE A 210 -1.65 -21.47 30.43
CA ILE A 210 -2.24 -20.24 29.92
C ILE A 210 -3.23 -20.58 28.81
N VAL A 211 -4.46 -20.08 28.95
CA VAL A 211 -5.52 -20.19 27.95
C VAL A 211 -5.76 -18.81 27.36
N LEU A 212 -5.39 -18.64 26.10
CA LEU A 212 -5.50 -17.37 25.36
C LEU A 212 -6.82 -17.31 24.58
N GLY A 213 -7.65 -16.31 24.86
CA GLY A 213 -8.82 -16.00 24.05
C GLY A 213 -9.91 -15.23 24.78
N ASP A 214 -10.93 -14.84 24.03
CA ASP A 214 -12.08 -14.07 24.52
C ASP A 214 -12.82 -14.80 25.65
N LYS A 215 -13.07 -14.10 26.77
CA LYS A 215 -13.79 -14.64 27.93
C LYS A 215 -15.25 -15.01 27.63
N SER A 216 -15.85 -14.38 26.61
CA SER A 216 -17.20 -14.68 26.12
C SER A 216 -17.26 -15.91 25.22
N SER A 217 -16.12 -16.44 24.77
CA SER A 217 -16.07 -17.63 23.93
C SER A 217 -16.32 -18.90 24.73
N SER A 218 -17.38 -19.63 24.37
CA SER A 218 -17.72 -20.94 24.96
C SER A 218 -16.55 -21.93 24.88
N ASN A 219 -15.83 -21.94 23.75
CA ASN A 219 -14.68 -22.83 23.56
C ASN A 219 -13.49 -22.45 24.46
N THR A 220 -13.15 -21.16 24.54
CA THR A 220 -12.05 -20.69 25.42
C THR A 220 -12.36 -20.99 26.88
N ARG A 221 -13.60 -20.75 27.33
CA ARG A 221 -14.03 -21.07 28.70
C ARG A 221 -13.96 -22.57 28.98
N LYS A 222 -14.36 -23.42 28.03
CA LYS A 222 -14.25 -24.88 28.19
C LYS A 222 -12.80 -25.34 28.28
N LEU A 223 -11.89 -24.79 27.47
CA LEU A 223 -10.45 -25.08 27.55
C LEU A 223 -9.90 -24.70 28.93
N TYR A 224 -10.31 -23.55 29.47
CA TYR A 224 -9.95 -23.13 30.83
C TYR A 224 -10.48 -24.10 31.91
N GLU A 225 -11.76 -24.45 31.87
CA GLU A 225 -12.39 -25.36 32.83
C GLU A 225 -11.76 -26.76 32.80
N ILE A 226 -11.48 -27.28 31.61
CA ILE A 226 -10.81 -28.58 31.43
C ILE A 226 -9.38 -28.53 31.96
N SER A 227 -8.62 -27.48 31.61
CA SER A 227 -7.23 -27.32 32.07
C SER A 227 -7.16 -27.24 33.59
N LYS A 228 -8.12 -26.56 34.24
CA LYS A 228 -8.21 -26.42 35.69
C LYS A 228 -8.45 -27.73 36.44
N LYS A 229 -8.97 -28.76 35.76
CA LYS A 229 -9.13 -30.10 36.36
C LYS A 229 -7.80 -30.84 36.53
N TYR A 230 -6.81 -30.55 35.69
CA TYR A 230 -5.52 -31.26 35.66
C TYR A 230 -4.35 -30.41 36.16
N CYS A 231 -4.41 -29.09 35.94
CA CYS A 231 -3.40 -28.13 36.39
C CYS A 231 -3.98 -27.21 37.48
N LYS A 232 -3.21 -26.97 38.55
CA LYS A 232 -3.61 -26.07 39.65
C LYS A 232 -3.52 -24.59 39.28
N ASN A 233 -2.54 -24.21 38.45
CA ASN A 233 -2.26 -22.82 38.08
C ASN A 233 -2.68 -22.57 36.64
N VAL A 234 -3.95 -22.18 36.43
CA VAL A 234 -4.49 -21.91 35.09
C VAL A 234 -4.91 -20.44 34.99
N TYR A 235 -4.44 -19.77 33.95
CA TYR A 235 -4.70 -18.36 33.70
C TYR A 235 -5.50 -18.20 32.40
N LEU A 236 -6.60 -17.47 32.46
CA LEU A 236 -7.41 -17.08 31.30
C LEU A 236 -7.14 -15.61 30.99
N CYS A 237 -6.64 -15.32 29.81
CA CYS A 237 -6.29 -13.96 29.39
C CYS A 237 -6.60 -13.75 27.91
N GLU A 238 -6.95 -12.52 27.55
CA GLU A 238 -7.12 -12.11 26.15
C GLU A 238 -5.77 -11.66 25.58
N ARG A 239 -4.99 -10.93 26.38
CA ARG A 239 -3.62 -10.51 26.06
C ARG A 239 -2.66 -10.85 27.19
N ILE A 240 -1.37 -10.95 26.86
CA ILE A 240 -0.34 -11.26 27.87
C ILE A 240 -0.13 -10.10 28.83
N CYS A 241 -0.39 -8.86 28.39
CA CYS A 241 -0.36 -7.69 29.25
C CYS A 241 -1.39 -7.76 30.39
N ASP A 242 -2.44 -8.58 30.24
CA ASP A 242 -3.44 -8.80 31.28
C ASP A 242 -2.95 -9.83 32.34
N LEU A 243 -1.83 -10.51 32.11
CA LEU A 243 -1.20 -11.35 33.13
C LEU A 243 -0.41 -10.49 34.10
N GLU A 244 -0.79 -10.53 35.37
CA GLU A 244 0.07 -10.08 36.46
C GLU A 244 1.27 -11.04 36.55
N LEU A 245 2.41 -10.62 36.00
CA LEU A 245 3.65 -11.40 35.94
C LEU A 245 4.13 -11.89 37.31
N GLN A 246 3.77 -11.16 38.37
CA GLN A 246 4.06 -11.51 39.77
C GLN A 246 3.33 -12.78 40.26
N LYS A 247 2.24 -13.20 39.59
CA LYS A 247 1.48 -14.41 39.95
C LYS A 247 2.00 -15.68 39.28
N ILE A 248 2.93 -15.56 38.33
CA ILE A 248 3.52 -16.68 37.60
C ILE A 248 4.75 -17.13 38.39
N LYS A 249 4.79 -18.40 38.83
CA LYS A 249 5.99 -18.93 39.47
C LYS A 249 7.05 -19.20 38.39
N ASN A 250 8.24 -18.59 38.50
CA ASN A 250 9.33 -18.73 37.53
C ASN A 250 9.97 -20.12 37.42
N ASN A 251 9.58 -21.06 38.28
CA ASN A 251 10.08 -22.44 38.23
C ASN A 251 8.98 -23.37 37.72
N GLY A 252 9.22 -23.98 36.55
CA GLY A 252 8.39 -25.07 36.04
C GLY A 252 8.28 -25.14 34.51
N THR A 253 7.35 -25.98 34.09
CA THR A 253 6.89 -26.17 32.71
C THR A 253 5.58 -25.37 32.51
N MET A 254 5.48 -24.64 31.40
CA MET A 254 4.31 -23.80 31.09
C MET A 254 3.65 -24.28 29.80
N GLY A 255 2.36 -24.58 29.87
CA GLY A 255 1.53 -24.90 28.72
C GLY A 255 0.81 -23.66 28.19
N ILE A 256 0.77 -23.48 26.88
CA ILE A 256 -0.02 -22.44 26.23
C ILE A 256 -1.01 -23.09 25.27
N THR A 257 -2.30 -22.77 25.44
CA THR A 257 -3.36 -23.12 24.49
C THR A 257 -4.17 -21.89 24.13
N ALA A 258 -4.89 -21.93 23.01
CA ALA A 258 -5.66 -20.80 22.53
C ALA A 258 -6.99 -21.22 21.92
N GLY A 259 -7.99 -20.36 22.06
CA GLY A 259 -9.30 -20.51 21.45
C GLY A 259 -9.24 -20.48 19.91
N ALA A 260 -10.30 -21.00 19.27
CA ALA A 260 -10.42 -21.08 17.81
C ALA A 260 -10.52 -19.71 17.11
N SER A 261 -10.70 -18.62 17.86
CA SER A 261 -10.79 -17.24 17.37
C SER A 261 -9.59 -16.39 17.82
N THR A 262 -8.55 -17.00 18.37
CA THR A 262 -7.35 -16.28 18.85
C THR A 262 -6.31 -16.20 17.71
N PRO A 263 -5.82 -14.99 17.36
CA PRO A 263 -4.80 -14.81 16.33
C PRO A 263 -3.45 -15.44 16.72
N SER A 264 -2.70 -15.89 15.71
CA SER A 264 -1.34 -16.42 15.91
C SER A 264 -0.36 -15.37 16.43
N VAL A 265 -0.62 -14.08 16.21
CA VAL A 265 0.23 -12.98 16.69
C VAL A 265 0.23 -12.94 18.22
N ILE A 266 -0.95 -12.96 18.85
CA ILE A 266 -1.10 -13.01 20.32
C ILE A 266 -0.39 -14.24 20.90
N ILE A 267 -0.49 -15.39 20.22
CA ILE A 267 0.20 -16.62 20.66
C ILE A 267 1.72 -16.46 20.61
N LYS A 268 2.26 -15.86 19.54
CA LYS A 268 3.70 -15.59 19.40
C LYS A 268 4.19 -14.57 20.42
N GLU A 269 3.43 -13.50 20.64
CA GLU A 269 3.71 -12.52 21.69
C GLU A 269 3.77 -13.20 23.06
N ALA A 270 2.91 -14.19 23.32
CA ALA A 270 2.90 -14.89 24.61
C ALA A 270 4.14 -15.73 24.79
N VAL A 271 4.52 -16.48 23.76
CA VAL A 271 5.75 -17.28 23.77
C VAL A 271 6.98 -16.38 23.94
N ASN A 272 7.03 -15.23 23.23
CA ASN A 272 8.14 -14.29 23.31
C ASN A 272 8.23 -13.64 24.70
N ALA A 273 7.13 -13.12 25.24
CA ALA A 273 7.10 -12.47 26.54
C ALA A 273 7.55 -13.43 27.67
N MET A 274 7.11 -14.69 27.62
CA MET A 274 7.52 -15.70 28.60
C MET A 274 8.99 -16.10 28.43
N SER A 275 9.51 -16.12 27.20
CA SER A 275 10.94 -16.35 26.94
C SER A 275 11.80 -15.17 27.42
N GLU A 276 11.31 -13.94 27.34
CA GLU A 276 12.00 -12.76 27.87
C GLU A 276 12.01 -12.69 29.41
N MET A 277 10.97 -13.22 30.08
CA MET A 277 10.94 -13.31 31.54
C MET A 277 12.01 -14.25 32.11
N GLU A 278 12.37 -15.29 31.35
CA GLU A 278 13.48 -16.18 31.72
C GLU A 278 14.82 -15.43 31.79
N ASN A 279 15.04 -14.46 30.91
CA ASN A 279 16.27 -13.64 30.92
C ASN A 279 16.32 -12.62 32.06
N LYS A 280 15.17 -12.14 32.55
CA LYS A 280 15.09 -11.08 33.57
C LYS A 280 15.25 -11.59 35.02
N SER A 281 14.96 -12.86 35.28
CA SER A 281 14.86 -13.41 36.65
C SER A 281 16.19 -13.52 37.42
N PHE A 282 17.34 -13.57 36.75
CA PHE A 282 18.64 -13.79 37.42
C PHE A 282 19.41 -12.50 37.69
N GLU A 283 19.21 -11.46 36.87
CA GLU A 283 19.86 -10.14 37.04
C GLU A 283 19.15 -9.28 38.10
N GLU A 284 17.81 -9.25 38.11
CA GLU A 284 17.06 -8.33 38.98
C GLU A 284 17.12 -8.69 40.48
N MET A 285 17.28 -9.97 40.83
CA MET A 285 17.35 -10.40 42.24
C MET A 285 18.73 -10.21 42.88
N LEU A 286 19.79 -10.12 42.06
CA LEU A 286 21.16 -9.87 42.52
C LEU A 286 21.50 -8.37 42.63
N ASP A 287 20.93 -7.54 41.75
CA ASP A 287 21.27 -6.11 41.65
C ASP A 287 20.61 -5.21 42.70
N SER A 288 19.57 -5.68 43.40
CA SER A 288 18.83 -4.83 44.36
C SER A 288 19.56 -4.57 45.69
N SER A 289 20.72 -5.19 45.94
CA SER A 289 21.40 -5.11 47.26
C SER A 289 22.86 -4.68 47.24
N LEU A 290 23.53 -4.60 46.08
CA LEU A 290 24.95 -4.22 46.00
C LEU A 290 25.18 -3.35 44.76
N VAL A 291 25.51 -2.07 44.96
CA VAL A 291 26.04 -1.23 43.88
C VAL A 291 27.44 -1.74 43.53
N THR A 292 27.53 -2.68 42.60
CA THR A 292 28.81 -3.09 42.00
C THR A 292 29.05 -2.26 40.75
N LEU A 293 30.00 -1.32 40.79
CA LEU A 293 30.48 -0.65 39.58
C LEU A 293 31.26 -1.65 38.73
N ARG A 294 30.75 -1.98 37.54
CA ARG A 294 31.51 -2.76 36.54
C ARG A 294 32.16 -1.81 35.53
N THR A 295 33.38 -2.15 35.08
CA THR A 295 34.03 -1.45 33.95
C THR A 295 33.14 -1.55 32.72
N GLY A 296 32.69 -0.43 32.18
CA GLY A 296 31.75 -0.36 31.06
C GLY A 296 30.34 0.11 31.40
N GLN A 297 30.05 0.44 32.66
CA GLN A 297 28.72 0.85 33.10
C GLN A 297 28.56 2.38 33.08
N ILE A 298 27.39 2.86 32.66
CA ILE A 298 27.01 4.27 32.78
C ILE A 298 26.37 4.45 34.17
N VAL A 299 26.90 5.38 34.95
CA VAL A 299 26.41 5.69 36.30
C VAL A 299 26.18 7.17 36.45
N LYS A 300 25.20 7.52 37.29
CA LYS A 300 24.92 8.91 37.68
C LYS A 300 25.79 9.23 38.87
N GLY A 301 26.52 10.34 38.78
CA GLY A 301 27.37 10.79 39.86
C GLY A 301 27.26 12.29 40.08
N LYS A 302 27.52 12.70 41.31
CA LYS A 302 27.44 14.10 41.72
C LYS A 302 28.82 14.74 41.69
N VAL A 303 28.97 15.87 41.02
CA VAL A 303 30.26 16.59 40.95
C VAL A 303 30.63 17.10 42.35
N ILE A 304 31.75 16.64 42.89
CA ILE A 304 32.27 17.05 44.20
C ILE A 304 33.08 18.33 44.05
N SER A 305 33.98 18.36 43.08
CA SER A 305 34.85 19.50 42.82
C SER A 305 35.36 19.51 41.38
N VAL A 306 35.63 20.71 40.88
CA VAL A 306 36.31 20.94 39.60
C VAL A 306 37.65 21.59 39.94
N SER A 307 38.75 20.90 39.67
CA SER A 307 40.10 21.43 39.88
C SER A 307 40.45 22.43 38.79
N ALA A 308 41.23 23.47 39.12
CA ALA A 308 41.69 24.50 38.19
C ALA A 308 42.56 23.96 37.03
N THR A 309 43.04 22.71 37.15
CA THR A 309 43.78 21.95 36.15
C THR A 309 42.88 21.22 35.14
N GLY A 310 41.55 21.27 35.29
CA GLY A 310 40.59 20.69 34.35
C GLY A 310 40.16 19.25 34.65
N GLU A 311 40.40 18.77 35.87
CA GLU A 311 39.91 17.47 36.37
C GLU A 311 38.60 17.67 37.16
N VAL A 312 37.60 16.83 36.89
CA VAL A 312 36.30 16.84 37.58
C VAL A 312 36.18 15.59 38.44
N ALA A 313 36.06 15.77 39.75
CA ALA A 313 35.82 14.69 40.70
C ALA A 313 34.30 14.48 40.91
N VAL A 314 33.86 13.24 40.85
CA VAL A 314 32.45 12.84 40.85
C VAL A 314 32.22 11.72 41.86
N ASP A 315 31.28 11.92 42.77
CA ASP A 315 30.80 10.89 43.69
C ASP A 315 29.87 9.94 42.94
N LEU A 316 30.23 8.65 42.90
CA LEU A 316 29.47 7.59 42.24
C LEU A 316 28.64 6.74 43.22
N GLY A 317 28.61 7.09 44.51
CA GLY A 317 27.99 6.27 45.56
C GLY A 317 28.69 4.93 45.79
N TYR A 318 29.96 4.82 45.37
CA TYR A 318 30.83 3.66 45.55
C TYR A 318 32.02 4.03 46.46
N LYS A 319 32.78 3.05 46.93
CA LYS A 319 33.89 3.23 47.90
C LYS A 319 35.00 4.24 47.48
N SER A 320 34.98 4.74 46.25
CA SER A 320 36.01 5.55 45.63
C SER A 320 35.39 6.62 44.72
N ASP A 321 35.97 7.82 44.71
CA ASP A 321 35.57 8.92 43.83
C ASP A 321 36.03 8.67 42.39
N GLY A 322 35.24 9.17 41.44
CA GLY A 322 35.55 9.10 40.01
C GLY A 322 36.16 10.39 39.48
N ILE A 323 37.17 10.30 38.61
CA ILE A 323 37.84 11.45 38.00
C ILE A 323 37.57 11.46 36.48
N ILE A 324 37.12 12.60 35.97
CA ILE A 324 36.98 12.89 34.53
C ILE A 324 38.08 13.88 34.14
N ALA A 325 38.92 13.51 33.17
CA ALA A 325 39.91 14.40 32.58
C ALA A 325 39.28 15.34 31.52
N ARG A 326 39.84 16.54 31.33
CA ARG A 326 39.39 17.54 30.33
C ARG A 326 39.18 16.96 28.92
N SER A 327 40.04 16.04 28.49
CA SER A 327 39.99 15.38 27.19
C SER A 327 38.81 14.41 27.00
N GLU A 328 38.15 14.03 28.09
CA GLU A 328 37.06 13.05 28.12
C GLU A 328 35.69 13.72 28.43
N PHE A 329 35.65 15.05 28.56
CA PHE A 329 34.47 15.83 28.94
C PHE A 329 33.66 16.37 27.75
N SER A 330 34.28 16.74 26.63
CA SER A 330 33.61 17.22 25.41
C SER A 330 34.51 17.06 24.17
N ASP A 331 33.92 16.95 22.98
CA ASP A 331 34.63 16.92 21.69
C ASP A 331 35.00 18.32 21.16
N ASP A 332 34.45 19.38 21.74
CA ASP A 332 34.80 20.77 21.40
C ASP A 332 36.04 21.23 22.17
N VAL A 333 37.12 21.53 21.44
CA VAL A 333 38.43 21.98 21.95
C VAL A 333 38.33 23.32 22.72
N ASN A 334 37.20 24.03 22.62
CA ASN A 334 37.06 25.41 23.06
C ASN A 334 36.14 25.63 24.28
N VAL A 335 35.64 24.56 24.91
CA VAL A 335 34.77 24.68 26.10
C VAL A 335 35.56 24.34 27.36
N GLU A 336 35.70 25.30 28.27
CA GLU A 336 36.35 25.07 29.57
C GLU A 336 35.36 24.39 30.54
N PRO A 337 35.75 23.27 31.20
CA PRO A 337 34.86 22.53 32.11
C PRO A 337 34.30 23.36 33.28
N ALA A 338 34.96 24.47 33.63
CA ALA A 338 34.55 25.36 34.72
C ALA A 338 33.29 26.18 34.40
N ASP A 339 32.95 26.37 33.13
CA ASP A 339 31.78 27.16 32.72
C ASP A 339 30.50 26.32 32.57
N VAL A 340 30.62 24.99 32.54
CA VAL A 340 29.51 24.07 32.18
C VAL A 340 28.95 23.31 33.38
N VAL A 341 29.75 23.04 34.42
CA VAL A 341 29.32 22.25 35.58
C VAL A 341 29.76 22.90 36.88
N LYS A 342 28.81 23.07 37.81
CA LYS A 342 29.10 23.58 39.16
C LYS A 342 29.26 22.42 40.14
N PRO A 343 30.03 22.61 41.24
CA PRO A 343 30.07 21.64 42.34
C PRO A 343 28.64 21.37 42.83
N GLY A 344 28.19 20.12 42.73
CA GLY A 344 26.86 19.66 43.11
C GLY A 344 25.94 19.24 41.96
N ASP A 345 26.32 19.46 40.70
CA ASP A 345 25.52 19.01 39.54
C ASP A 345 25.61 17.49 39.35
N GLU A 346 24.49 16.89 38.93
CA GLU A 346 24.42 15.46 38.59
C GLU A 346 24.80 15.24 37.12
N ILE A 347 25.77 14.37 36.87
CA ILE A 347 26.23 14.01 35.53
C ILE A 347 26.25 12.51 35.31
N GLU A 348 25.92 12.08 34.11
CA GLU A 348 26.03 10.68 33.66
C GLU A 348 27.41 10.42 33.09
N VAL A 349 28.07 9.39 33.61
CA VAL A 349 29.49 9.12 33.36
C VAL A 349 29.71 7.63 33.11
N PHE A 350 30.56 7.30 32.15
CA PHE A 350 30.91 5.93 31.81
C PHE A 350 32.17 5.50 32.57
N VAL A 351 32.09 4.39 33.31
CA VAL A 351 33.23 3.82 34.04
C VAL A 351 34.20 3.14 33.07
N VAL A 352 35.34 3.77 32.80
CA VAL A 352 36.36 3.21 31.89
C VAL A 352 37.18 2.15 32.62
N ARG A 353 37.65 2.46 33.83
CA ARG A 353 38.45 1.55 34.66
C ARG A 353 38.15 1.76 36.14
N VAL A 354 38.09 0.65 36.87
CA VAL A 354 38.00 0.63 38.33
C VAL A 354 39.37 0.20 38.85
N ASN A 355 40.04 1.08 39.59
CA ASN A 355 41.25 0.82 40.37
C ASN A 355 42.60 0.83 39.60
N ASP A 356 43.22 2.01 39.49
CA ASP A 356 44.59 2.22 38.96
C ASP A 356 45.71 2.14 40.04
N GLY A 357 45.43 1.54 41.20
CA GLY A 357 46.40 1.38 42.30
C GLY A 357 46.34 2.46 43.38
N ASP A 358 45.82 3.65 43.06
CA ASP A 358 45.64 4.77 44.01
C ASP A 358 44.17 4.95 44.50
N GLY A 359 43.27 4.01 44.18
CA GLY A 359 41.90 4.03 44.69
C GLY A 359 40.93 4.98 43.98
N ASN A 360 41.24 5.45 42.77
CA ASN A 360 40.36 6.31 41.95
C ASN A 360 39.70 5.53 40.79
N VAL A 361 38.52 5.99 40.35
CA VAL A 361 37.77 5.43 39.20
C VAL A 361 37.88 6.36 37.99
N GLN A 362 38.33 5.88 36.84
CA GLN A 362 38.44 6.72 35.65
C GLN A 362 37.10 6.77 34.90
N LEU A 363 36.60 7.98 34.65
CA LEU A 363 35.31 8.24 34.04
C LEU A 363 35.43 8.97 32.69
N SER A 364 34.55 8.65 31.75
CA SER A 364 34.45 9.35 30.45
C SER A 364 33.02 9.79 30.18
N LYS A 365 32.83 11.06 29.82
CA LYS A 365 31.53 11.62 29.41
C LYS A 365 31.31 11.47 27.90
N LYS A 366 32.40 11.48 27.12
CA LYS A 366 32.41 11.30 25.66
C LYS A 366 31.71 10.03 25.16
N LYS A 367 31.86 8.90 25.88
CA LYS A 367 31.16 7.65 25.53
C LYS A 367 29.66 7.68 25.79
N VAL A 368 29.22 8.42 26.81
CA VAL A 368 27.80 8.59 27.16
C VAL A 368 27.08 9.43 26.11
N ASP A 369 27.70 10.52 25.66
CA ASP A 369 27.15 11.35 24.59
C ASP A 369 27.08 10.61 23.25
N ALA A 370 28.06 9.74 22.96
CA ALA A 370 28.00 8.86 21.79
C ALA A 370 26.80 7.90 21.83
N ASP A 371 26.53 7.26 22.97
CA ASP A 371 25.38 6.34 23.12
C ASP A 371 24.04 7.08 23.09
N LYS A 372 23.95 8.29 23.69
CA LYS A 372 22.77 9.16 23.55
C LYS A 372 22.50 9.55 22.11
N ASN A 373 23.54 9.83 21.33
CA ASN A 373 23.40 10.14 19.91
C ASN A 373 22.85 8.95 19.11
N TYR A 374 23.17 7.69 19.48
CA TYR A 374 22.54 6.51 18.87
C TYR A 374 21.05 6.40 19.22
N VAL A 375 20.65 6.71 20.46
CA VAL A 375 19.24 6.70 20.88
C VAL A 375 18.44 7.77 20.10
N VAL A 376 19.00 8.96 19.91
CA VAL A 376 18.35 10.03 19.12
C VAL A 376 18.20 9.61 17.65
N ILE A 377 19.18 8.89 17.09
CA ILE A 377 19.09 8.38 15.71
C ILE A 377 18.05 7.24 15.61
N GLU A 378 17.90 6.41 16.66
CA GLU A 378 16.86 5.37 16.75
C GLU A 378 15.45 5.99 16.85
N GLU A 379 15.28 7.06 17.62
CA GLU A 379 14.03 7.83 17.65
C GLU A 379 13.72 8.49 16.30
N ALA A 380 14.74 9.02 15.62
CA ALA A 380 14.59 9.57 14.28
C ALA A 380 14.19 8.50 13.23
N PHE A 381 14.64 7.25 13.40
CA PHE A 381 14.23 6.11 12.57
C PHE A 381 12.75 5.76 12.79
N ASN A 382 12.28 5.68 14.04
CA ASN A 382 10.88 5.38 14.35
C ASN A 382 9.92 6.49 13.90
N ASN A 383 10.35 7.75 13.98
CA ASN A 383 9.51 8.90 13.68
C ASN A 383 9.66 9.43 12.23
N GLY A 384 10.58 8.87 11.43
CA GLY A 384 10.86 9.33 10.06
C GLY A 384 11.38 10.78 10.00
N THR A 385 12.09 11.22 11.04
CA THR A 385 12.57 12.61 11.14
C THR A 385 13.89 12.78 10.37
N PRO A 386 14.02 13.80 9.50
CA PRO A 386 15.26 14.04 8.75
C PRO A 386 16.40 14.44 9.70
N VAL A 387 17.56 13.82 9.50
CA VAL A 387 18.79 14.07 10.28
C VAL A 387 19.84 14.76 9.42
N ARG A 388 20.45 15.84 9.94
CA ARG A 388 21.50 16.58 9.23
C ARG A 388 22.84 15.87 9.32
N GLY A 389 23.50 15.70 8.18
CA GLY A 389 24.82 15.08 8.11
C GLY A 389 25.76 15.76 7.13
N LYS A 390 27.05 15.76 7.47
CA LYS A 390 28.11 16.23 6.59
C LYS A 390 28.79 15.05 5.90
N VAL A 391 28.87 15.07 4.57
CA VAL A 391 29.59 14.05 3.81
C VAL A 391 31.09 14.23 3.99
N THR A 392 31.78 13.16 4.39
CA THR A 392 33.21 13.19 4.68
C THR A 392 34.03 12.47 3.63
N GLU A 393 33.65 11.24 3.27
CA GLU A 393 34.46 10.36 2.42
C GLU A 393 33.60 9.60 1.39
N GLN A 394 34.22 9.19 0.28
CA GLN A 394 33.63 8.31 -0.72
C GLN A 394 34.25 6.91 -0.65
N VAL A 395 33.42 5.87 -0.69
CA VAL A 395 33.86 4.47 -0.72
C VAL A 395 33.28 3.73 -1.93
N LYS A 396 33.83 2.55 -2.26
CA LYS A 396 33.34 1.71 -3.36
C LYS A 396 31.91 1.22 -3.07
N GLY A 397 30.91 1.98 -3.53
CA GLY A 397 29.47 1.67 -3.39
C GLY A 397 28.62 2.75 -2.70
N GLY A 398 29.20 3.86 -2.21
CA GLY A 398 28.44 4.91 -1.51
C GLY A 398 29.29 6.05 -0.93
N LEU A 399 28.66 6.92 -0.15
CA LEU A 399 29.28 8.02 0.60
C LEU A 399 29.21 7.73 2.11
N ILE A 400 30.21 8.19 2.87
CA ILE A 400 30.17 8.20 4.33
C ILE A 400 29.88 9.63 4.79
N ALA A 401 28.85 9.80 5.60
CA ALA A 401 28.52 11.05 6.25
C ALA A 401 28.62 10.94 7.77
N ILE A 402 28.83 12.06 8.46
CA ILE A 402 28.77 12.14 9.92
C ILE A 402 27.48 12.88 10.27
N VAL A 403 26.62 12.23 11.04
CA VAL A 403 25.33 12.75 11.55
C VAL A 403 25.39 12.67 13.08
N ASN A 404 25.28 13.81 13.78
CA ASN A 404 25.33 13.88 15.25
C ASN A 404 26.46 13.02 15.88
N GLY A 405 27.66 13.05 15.29
CA GLY A 405 28.83 12.28 15.77
C GLY A 405 28.87 10.80 15.38
N ALA A 406 27.82 10.26 14.74
CA ALA A 406 27.78 8.88 14.24
C ALA A 406 28.17 8.80 12.74
N ARG A 407 28.94 7.76 12.37
CA ARG A 407 29.32 7.49 10.97
C ARG A 407 28.18 6.75 10.27
N VAL A 408 27.61 7.37 9.25
CA VAL A 408 26.50 6.81 8.46
C VAL A 408 26.92 6.54 7.02
N PHE A 409 26.36 5.51 6.41
CA PHE A 409 26.63 5.08 5.04
C PHE A 409 25.44 5.45 4.13
N VAL A 410 25.72 6.12 3.01
CA VAL A 410 24.74 6.53 2.01
C VAL A 410 24.98 5.74 0.72
N PRO A 411 24.08 4.83 0.32
CA PRO A 411 24.23 4.09 -0.94
C PRO A 411 24.18 5.03 -2.15
N SER A 412 24.97 4.77 -3.19
CA SER A 412 25.00 5.60 -4.40
C SER A 412 23.65 5.71 -5.12
N SER A 413 22.82 4.66 -5.02
CA SER A 413 21.47 4.59 -5.60
C SER A 413 20.42 5.46 -4.89
N GLN A 414 20.74 6.03 -3.73
CA GLN A 414 19.82 6.79 -2.87
C GLN A 414 20.17 8.29 -2.78
N ILE A 415 21.16 8.75 -3.55
CA ILE A 415 21.66 10.14 -3.54
C ILE A 415 20.92 11.03 -4.55
N SER A 416 20.52 10.46 -5.69
CA SER A 416 19.95 11.21 -6.82
C SER A 416 19.08 10.31 -7.70
N ASN A 417 17.98 10.85 -8.25
CA ASN A 417 17.12 10.16 -9.22
C ASN A 417 17.71 10.16 -10.66
N ARG A 418 18.75 10.96 -10.94
CA ARG A 418 19.51 10.94 -12.20
C ARG A 418 20.90 10.36 -11.96
N TYR A 419 21.40 9.56 -12.91
CA TYR A 419 22.77 9.04 -12.87
C TYR A 419 23.73 10.24 -13.01
N VAL A 420 24.55 10.49 -11.99
CA VAL A 420 25.59 11.52 -12.02
C VAL A 420 26.93 10.79 -11.99
N GLU A 421 27.72 10.94 -13.04
CA GLU A 421 28.99 10.24 -13.21
C GLU A 421 30.06 10.71 -12.20
N ASP A 422 29.95 11.93 -11.66
CA ASP A 422 30.90 12.50 -10.70
C ASP A 422 30.28 12.80 -9.32
N LEU A 423 30.50 11.86 -8.39
CA LEU A 423 30.09 11.91 -6.98
C LEU A 423 31.01 12.78 -6.09
N SER A 424 32.13 13.28 -6.63
CA SER A 424 33.14 14.09 -5.94
C SER A 424 32.64 15.48 -5.54
N SER A 425 31.60 15.99 -6.20
CA SER A 425 30.99 17.32 -5.96
C SER A 425 30.16 17.42 -4.67
N PHE A 426 29.97 16.30 -3.96
CA PHE A 426 29.16 16.19 -2.75
C PHE A 426 29.98 16.07 -1.45
N ILE A 427 31.31 15.95 -1.55
CA ILE A 427 32.20 15.85 -0.39
C ILE A 427 32.26 17.22 0.32
N GLY A 428 32.05 17.23 1.64
CA GLY A 428 32.11 18.43 2.48
C GLY A 428 30.82 19.25 2.57
N LYS A 429 29.76 18.88 1.84
CA LYS A 429 28.44 19.53 1.93
C LYS A 429 27.56 18.88 3.00
N GLU A 430 26.68 19.67 3.60
CA GLU A 430 25.68 19.22 4.57
C GLU A 430 24.36 18.92 3.84
N PHE A 431 23.77 17.78 4.16
CA PHE A 431 22.47 17.38 3.63
C PHE A 431 21.60 16.81 4.75
N ASP A 432 20.28 16.94 4.58
CA ASP A 432 19.28 16.22 5.36
C ASP A 432 19.14 14.80 4.81
N PHE A 433 19.28 13.81 5.68
CA PHE A 433 19.16 12.39 5.35
C PHE A 433 18.04 11.74 6.16
N GLU A 434 17.38 10.73 5.60
CA GLU A 434 16.43 9.89 6.31
C GLU A 434 17.09 8.55 6.63
N VAL A 435 16.90 8.05 7.86
CA VAL A 435 17.47 6.76 8.26
C VAL A 435 16.65 5.64 7.65
N LEU A 436 17.27 4.84 6.77
CA LEU A 436 16.63 3.71 6.09
C LEU A 436 16.81 2.40 6.84
N GLU A 437 17.97 2.21 7.47
CA GLU A 437 18.32 0.98 8.16
C GLU A 437 19.26 1.30 9.32
N PHE A 438 19.00 0.71 10.49
CA PHE A 438 19.81 0.88 11.69
C PHE A 438 20.23 -0.50 12.21
N ASP A 439 21.53 -0.84 12.10
CA ASP A 439 22.09 -2.08 12.65
C ASP A 439 22.89 -1.77 13.93
N LYS A 440 22.26 -2.05 15.07
CA LYS A 440 22.80 -1.86 16.43
C LYS A 440 24.03 -2.73 16.71
N SER A 441 24.17 -3.90 16.07
CA SER A 441 25.26 -4.84 16.35
C SER A 441 26.55 -4.47 15.61
N LYS A 442 26.43 -3.88 14.42
CA LYS A 442 27.60 -3.51 13.59
C LYS A 442 27.91 -2.02 13.59
N ARG A 443 27.17 -1.21 14.36
CA ARG A 443 27.24 0.27 14.35
C ARG A 443 27.17 0.82 12.92
N ARG A 444 26.34 0.21 12.09
CA ARG A 444 26.15 0.61 10.68
C ARG A 444 24.77 1.21 10.53
N ILE A 445 24.74 2.46 10.11
CA ILE A 445 23.51 3.21 9.86
C ILE A 445 23.48 3.49 8.36
N VAL A 446 22.42 3.05 7.69
CA VAL A 446 22.21 3.33 6.27
C VAL A 446 21.19 4.45 6.17
N VAL A 447 21.57 5.55 5.54
CA VAL A 447 20.68 6.70 5.33
C VAL A 447 20.47 6.95 3.84
N GLY A 448 19.31 7.46 3.48
CA GLY A 448 18.92 7.75 2.09
C GLY A 448 18.35 9.15 1.95
N ARG A 449 18.43 9.70 0.73
CA ARG A 449 17.96 11.06 0.40
C ARG A 449 16.70 11.06 -0.50
N LYS A 450 16.27 9.88 -0.98
CA LYS A 450 15.28 9.75 -2.05
C LYS A 450 13.91 10.37 -1.72
N THR A 451 13.44 10.26 -0.48
CA THR A 451 12.09 10.68 -0.07
C THR A 451 11.92 12.20 0.01
N LEU A 452 12.98 12.92 0.39
CA LEU A 452 12.99 14.39 0.48
C LEU A 452 13.12 15.06 -0.88
N ALA A 453 14.00 14.54 -1.74
CA ALA A 453 14.12 15.00 -3.12
C ALA A 453 12.82 14.81 -3.92
N GLN A 454 12.08 13.73 -3.63
CA GLN A 454 10.76 13.48 -4.24
C GLN A 454 9.73 14.52 -3.80
N LYS A 455 9.66 14.87 -2.50
CA LYS A 455 8.76 15.92 -1.99
C LYS A 455 9.09 17.31 -2.55
N GLU A 456 10.37 17.65 -2.73
CA GLU A 456 10.77 18.92 -3.36
C GLU A 456 10.43 18.96 -4.85
N ILE A 457 10.61 17.85 -5.56
CA ILE A 457 10.23 17.73 -6.98
C ILE A 457 8.71 17.79 -7.12
N ASP A 458 7.94 17.10 -6.27
CA ASP A 458 6.48 17.10 -6.33
C ASP A 458 5.89 18.47 -5.92
N ALA A 459 6.53 19.19 -5.00
CA ALA A 459 6.17 20.57 -4.67
C ALA A 459 6.44 21.52 -5.86
N LYS A 460 7.62 21.44 -6.49
CA LYS A 460 7.93 22.22 -7.71
C LYS A 460 7.02 21.83 -8.88
N ARG A 461 6.68 20.55 -9.02
CA ARG A 461 5.73 20.06 -10.03
C ARG A 461 4.35 20.64 -9.82
N ALA A 462 3.82 20.64 -8.59
CA ALA A 462 2.50 21.17 -8.29
C ALA A 462 2.41 22.69 -8.57
N GLU A 463 3.49 23.43 -8.30
CA GLU A 463 3.58 24.86 -8.56
C GLU A 463 3.59 25.15 -10.07
N VAL A 464 4.40 24.42 -10.83
CA VAL A 464 4.43 24.51 -12.31
C VAL A 464 3.09 24.07 -12.92
N PHE A 465 2.46 23.02 -12.40
CA PHE A 465 1.16 22.53 -12.90
C PHE A 465 0.00 23.49 -12.64
N SER A 466 0.08 24.29 -11.57
CA SER A 466 -0.96 25.29 -11.25
C SER A 466 -0.82 26.57 -12.06
N ALA A 467 0.39 26.86 -12.55
CA ALA A 467 0.67 28.07 -13.33
C ALA A 467 0.32 27.91 -14.81
N ILE A 468 0.38 26.70 -15.36
CA ILE A 468 0.20 26.43 -16.79
C ILE A 468 -1.29 26.28 -17.13
N LYS A 469 -1.79 27.10 -18.07
CA LYS A 469 -3.13 26.95 -18.65
C LYS A 469 -3.04 26.40 -20.07
N VAL A 470 -4.08 25.68 -20.49
CA VAL A 470 -4.24 25.21 -21.86
C VAL A 470 -4.27 26.42 -22.80
N GLY A 471 -3.37 26.46 -23.79
CA GLY A 471 -3.18 27.57 -24.73
C GLY A 471 -1.95 28.46 -24.47
N ASP A 472 -1.24 28.28 -23.35
CA ASP A 472 -0.03 29.06 -23.07
C ASP A 472 1.16 28.62 -23.94
N LYS A 473 1.98 29.61 -24.34
CA LYS A 473 3.26 29.39 -25.03
C LYS A 473 4.38 29.31 -24.01
N ILE A 474 5.08 28.17 -23.98
CA ILE A 474 6.14 27.90 -23.01
C ILE A 474 7.42 27.51 -23.77
N ASN A 475 8.57 27.96 -23.29
CA ASN A 475 9.86 27.53 -23.80
C ASN A 475 10.27 26.25 -23.09
N GLY A 476 10.71 25.25 -23.85
CA GLY A 476 11.20 23.99 -23.30
C GLY A 476 12.37 23.43 -24.09
N LYS A 477 13.11 22.53 -23.45
CA LYS A 477 14.31 21.91 -24.04
C LYS A 477 14.00 20.48 -24.47
N VAL A 478 14.32 20.12 -25.71
CA VAL A 478 14.09 18.77 -26.23
C VAL A 478 14.95 17.77 -25.46
N SER A 479 14.33 16.86 -24.70
CA SER A 479 15.02 15.88 -23.87
C SER A 479 15.31 14.59 -24.64
N ARG A 480 14.36 14.13 -25.48
CA ARG A 480 14.53 12.92 -26.31
C ARG A 480 13.57 12.94 -27.50
N ILE A 481 13.98 12.29 -28.59
CA ILE A 481 13.19 12.16 -29.82
C ILE A 481 12.85 10.68 -30.05
N VAL A 482 11.62 10.40 -30.45
CA VAL A 482 11.12 9.07 -30.83
C VAL A 482 10.41 9.13 -32.18
N GLU A 483 10.18 8.00 -32.84
CA GLU A 483 9.65 7.97 -34.22
C GLU A 483 8.27 8.63 -34.39
N PHE A 484 7.46 8.68 -33.33
CA PHE A 484 6.12 9.26 -33.34
C PHE A 484 6.03 10.66 -32.68
N GLY A 485 7.14 11.21 -32.16
CA GLY A 485 7.11 12.49 -31.45
C GLY A 485 8.42 12.91 -30.78
N ALA A 486 8.41 14.10 -30.16
CA ALA A 486 9.54 14.64 -29.40
C ALA A 486 9.10 14.95 -27.97
N PHE A 487 9.93 14.60 -27.00
CA PHE A 487 9.73 14.96 -25.60
C PHE A 487 10.51 16.23 -25.27
N VAL A 488 9.84 17.16 -24.61
CA VAL A 488 10.38 18.47 -24.24
C VAL A 488 10.24 18.64 -22.73
N ASP A 489 11.35 18.95 -22.06
CA ASP A 489 11.38 19.28 -20.63
C ASP A 489 11.00 20.76 -20.47
N LEU A 490 9.90 21.01 -19.75
CA LEU A 490 9.38 22.35 -19.47
C LEU A 490 9.77 22.85 -18.07
N GLY A 491 10.84 22.31 -17.48
CA GLY A 491 11.33 22.72 -16.17
C GLY A 491 10.69 21.94 -15.01
N GLY A 492 10.52 20.62 -15.19
CA GLY A 492 10.05 19.71 -14.13
C GLY A 492 8.90 18.77 -14.54
N VAL A 493 8.28 19.03 -15.69
CA VAL A 493 7.25 18.20 -16.32
C VAL A 493 7.64 17.91 -17.77
N ASP A 494 7.49 16.65 -18.19
CA ASP A 494 7.76 16.23 -19.57
C ASP A 494 6.52 16.46 -20.45
N GLY A 495 6.69 17.23 -21.51
CA GLY A 495 5.69 17.40 -22.55
C GLY A 495 5.98 16.58 -23.80
N LEU A 496 4.95 16.11 -24.50
CA LEU A 496 5.06 15.33 -25.73
C LEU A 496 4.50 16.12 -26.91
N ILE A 497 5.31 16.32 -27.95
CA ILE A 497 4.88 16.82 -29.25
C ILE A 497 4.69 15.63 -30.18
N HIS A 498 3.48 15.45 -30.71
CA HIS A 498 3.22 14.40 -31.70
C HIS A 498 3.76 14.83 -33.08
N ILE A 499 4.22 13.88 -33.91
CA ILE A 499 4.72 14.16 -35.28
C ILE A 499 3.74 15.02 -36.11
N SER A 500 2.44 14.79 -35.95
CA SER A 500 1.40 15.55 -36.65
C SER A 500 1.30 17.01 -36.20
N GLU A 501 1.83 17.36 -35.03
CA GLU A 501 1.75 18.68 -34.38
C GLU A 501 3.08 19.46 -34.47
N MET A 502 4.05 18.97 -35.26
CA MET A 502 5.36 19.60 -35.44
C MET A 502 5.41 20.62 -36.58
N SER A 503 4.63 20.42 -37.64
CA SER A 503 4.57 21.32 -38.81
C SER A 503 3.24 21.13 -39.56
N TRP A 504 2.86 22.10 -40.39
CA TRP A 504 1.67 22.05 -41.25
C TRP A 504 1.88 21.19 -42.52
N GLY A 505 3.13 20.90 -42.89
CA GLY A 505 3.49 20.01 -44.01
C GLY A 505 3.66 18.54 -43.61
N ARG A 506 3.78 17.63 -44.60
CA ARG A 506 4.09 16.21 -44.34
C ARG A 506 5.54 16.02 -43.90
N VAL A 507 5.77 15.89 -42.59
CA VAL A 507 7.05 15.49 -42.02
C VAL A 507 7.14 13.95 -41.97
N LYS A 508 8.18 13.35 -42.56
CA LYS A 508 8.39 11.88 -42.54
C LYS A 508 9.18 11.41 -41.32
N LYS A 509 10.06 12.23 -40.74
CA LYS A 509 10.84 11.91 -39.54
C LYS A 509 11.00 13.15 -38.65
N VAL A 510 10.87 12.95 -37.34
CA VAL A 510 11.01 14.02 -36.32
C VAL A 510 12.42 14.62 -36.29
N THR A 511 13.44 13.82 -36.60
CA THR A 511 14.85 14.20 -36.58
C THR A 511 15.25 15.23 -37.64
N ASP A 512 14.41 15.43 -38.66
CA ASP A 512 14.66 16.43 -39.71
C ASP A 512 14.28 17.85 -39.23
N VAL A 513 13.52 17.97 -38.14
CA VAL A 513 12.96 19.24 -37.65
C VAL A 513 13.53 19.67 -36.29
N LEU A 514 13.90 18.72 -35.42
CA LEU A 514 14.36 19.00 -34.06
C LEU A 514 15.59 18.14 -33.69
N SER A 515 16.54 18.72 -32.94
CA SER A 515 17.67 18.00 -32.35
C SER A 515 17.51 17.84 -30.84
N VAL A 516 18.12 16.79 -30.28
CA VAL A 516 18.14 16.56 -28.83
C VAL A 516 18.95 17.68 -28.16
N GLY A 517 18.29 18.44 -27.28
CA GLY A 517 18.88 19.57 -26.56
C GLY A 517 18.50 20.95 -27.11
N ASP A 518 17.71 21.06 -28.18
CA ASP A 518 17.26 22.35 -28.71
C ASP A 518 16.22 23.02 -27.79
N ASP A 519 16.26 24.35 -27.73
CA ASP A 519 15.27 25.19 -27.05
C ASP A 519 14.14 25.53 -28.03
N VAL A 520 12.92 25.07 -27.72
CA VAL A 520 11.73 25.22 -28.57
C VAL A 520 10.60 25.92 -27.83
N THR A 521 9.91 26.82 -28.52
CA THR A 521 8.67 27.45 -28.02
C THR A 521 7.47 26.64 -28.47
N VAL A 522 6.71 26.11 -27.51
CA VAL A 522 5.63 25.16 -27.72
C VAL A 522 4.35 25.64 -27.06
N THR A 523 3.22 25.36 -27.70
CA THR A 523 1.90 25.71 -27.16
C THR A 523 1.29 24.50 -26.47
N VAL A 524 0.72 24.71 -25.28
CA VAL A 524 0.06 23.66 -24.50
C VAL A 524 -1.33 23.36 -25.09
N LEU A 525 -1.52 22.16 -25.64
CA LEU A 525 -2.81 21.71 -26.17
C LEU A 525 -3.70 21.07 -25.11
N ASP A 526 -3.10 20.25 -24.25
CA ASP A 526 -3.83 19.51 -23.22
C ASP A 526 -2.90 19.17 -22.05
N VAL A 527 -3.47 19.19 -20.85
CA VAL A 527 -2.73 19.01 -19.59
C VAL A 527 -3.38 17.87 -18.82
N ASN A 528 -2.65 16.75 -18.64
CA ASN A 528 -3.16 15.61 -17.90
C ASN A 528 -2.51 15.49 -16.50
N PRO A 529 -3.19 15.97 -15.43
CA PRO A 529 -2.65 15.98 -14.06
C PRO A 529 -2.37 14.60 -13.49
N GLU A 530 -3.15 13.58 -13.86
CA GLU A 530 -3.04 12.25 -13.26
C GLU A 530 -1.80 11.48 -13.75
N LYS A 531 -1.34 11.76 -14.97
CA LYS A 531 -0.19 11.07 -15.59
C LYS A 531 1.07 11.92 -15.64
N GLY A 532 1.02 13.19 -15.22
CA GLY A 532 2.15 14.11 -15.23
C GLY A 532 2.72 14.38 -16.64
N LYS A 533 1.84 14.38 -17.65
CA LYS A 533 2.22 14.56 -19.06
C LYS A 533 1.42 15.71 -19.67
N ILE A 534 2.09 16.54 -20.47
CA ILE A 534 1.49 17.67 -21.18
C ILE A 534 1.59 17.41 -22.69
N SER A 535 0.49 17.56 -23.42
CA SER A 535 0.50 17.48 -24.89
C SER A 535 0.82 18.86 -25.46
N LEU A 536 1.84 18.91 -26.31
CA LEU A 536 2.40 20.15 -26.85
C LEU A 536 2.29 20.19 -28.37
N SER A 537 2.17 21.39 -28.93
CA SER A 537 2.22 21.64 -30.38
C SER A 537 3.22 22.74 -30.71
N LEU A 538 3.93 22.55 -31.83
CA LEU A 538 4.76 23.59 -32.45
C LEU A 538 3.96 24.44 -33.45
N LYS A 539 2.73 24.04 -33.79
CA LYS A 539 1.89 24.80 -34.70
C LYS A 539 1.37 26.05 -34.02
N ASP A 540 1.60 27.19 -34.67
CA ASP A 540 1.01 28.45 -34.25
C ASP A 540 -0.48 28.51 -34.65
N LEU A 541 -1.37 28.65 -33.66
CA LEU A 541 -2.83 28.78 -33.85
C LEU A 541 -3.24 30.01 -34.71
N ASN A 542 -2.33 30.97 -34.90
CA ASN A 542 -2.62 32.24 -35.57
C ASN A 542 -2.15 32.35 -37.03
N ALA A 543 -1.46 31.34 -37.58
CA ALA A 543 -1.03 31.32 -38.98
C ALA A 543 -1.74 30.17 -39.72
N ASP A 544 -3.07 30.27 -39.83
CA ASP A 544 -3.86 29.33 -40.61
C ASP A 544 -3.81 29.74 -42.09
N PRO A 545 -3.10 29.03 -42.97
CA PRO A 545 -2.94 29.43 -44.39
C PRO A 545 -4.29 29.48 -45.15
N TRP A 546 -5.35 28.88 -44.60
CA TRP A 546 -6.71 28.93 -45.14
C TRP A 546 -7.45 30.26 -44.88
N LYS A 547 -7.03 31.05 -43.89
CA LYS A 547 -7.59 32.39 -43.64
C LYS A 547 -7.15 33.40 -44.70
N ASP A 548 -5.91 33.31 -45.17
CA ASP A 548 -5.41 34.12 -46.29
C ASP A 548 -5.81 33.57 -47.66
N ALA A 549 -6.11 32.26 -47.75
CA ALA A 549 -6.57 31.63 -48.99
C ALA A 549 -7.88 32.21 -49.51
N ALA A 550 -8.81 32.61 -48.64
CA ALA A 550 -10.07 33.24 -49.03
C ALA A 550 -9.87 34.58 -49.79
N THR A 551 -8.77 35.27 -49.53
CA THR A 551 -8.45 36.58 -50.14
C THR A 551 -7.63 36.41 -51.42
N LYS A 552 -6.70 35.45 -51.47
CA LYS A 552 -5.84 35.19 -52.65
C LYS A 552 -6.53 34.36 -53.75
N TYR A 553 -7.36 33.39 -53.38
CA TYR A 553 -7.96 32.40 -54.31
C TYR A 553 -9.45 32.65 -54.57
N ALA A 554 -9.88 33.92 -54.60
CA ALA A 554 -11.25 34.27 -54.97
C ALA A 554 -11.60 33.73 -56.38
N ILE A 555 -12.86 33.33 -56.56
CA ILE A 555 -13.38 32.77 -57.83
C ILE A 555 -13.08 33.76 -58.96
N GLY A 556 -12.33 33.29 -59.96
CA GLY A 556 -11.93 34.06 -61.13
C GLY A 556 -10.51 34.62 -61.13
N ASN A 557 -9.74 34.45 -60.05
CA ASN A 557 -8.33 34.89 -60.03
C ASN A 557 -7.41 33.89 -60.74
N VAL A 558 -6.35 34.38 -61.40
CA VAL A 558 -5.35 33.53 -62.07
C VAL A 558 -4.20 33.25 -61.10
N VAL A 559 -3.92 31.98 -60.85
CA VAL A 559 -2.90 31.53 -59.91
C VAL A 559 -1.89 30.63 -60.61
N THR A 560 -0.64 30.71 -60.15
CA THR A 560 0.46 29.88 -60.68
C THR A 560 0.72 28.76 -59.68
N GLY A 561 0.81 27.52 -60.16
CA GLY A 561 1.07 26.37 -59.30
C GLY A 561 1.78 25.25 -60.03
N LYS A 562 2.36 24.32 -59.27
CA LYS A 562 3.18 23.23 -59.78
C LYS A 562 2.40 21.92 -59.78
N VAL A 563 2.42 21.19 -60.90
CA VAL A 563 1.73 19.88 -60.98
C VAL A 563 2.48 18.86 -60.11
N VAL A 564 1.85 18.36 -59.05
CA VAL A 564 2.47 17.37 -58.15
C VAL A 564 2.05 15.94 -58.51
N ARG A 565 0.80 15.76 -58.98
CA ARG A 565 0.27 14.42 -59.29
C ARG A 565 -0.81 14.47 -60.37
N MET A 566 -0.82 13.51 -61.27
CA MET A 566 -1.88 13.33 -62.26
C MET A 566 -2.72 12.09 -61.95
N VAL A 567 -4.02 12.16 -62.24
CA VAL A 567 -4.99 11.07 -62.16
C VAL A 567 -5.78 11.02 -63.47
N PRO A 568 -6.40 9.89 -63.85
CA PRO A 568 -7.07 9.77 -65.16
C PRO A 568 -8.16 10.82 -65.43
N PHE A 569 -8.74 11.42 -64.40
CA PHE A 569 -9.79 12.43 -64.48
C PHE A 569 -9.31 13.87 -64.21
N GLY A 570 -8.01 14.10 -63.93
CA GLY A 570 -7.48 15.46 -63.70
C GLY A 570 -6.03 15.53 -63.20
N ALA A 571 -5.54 16.74 -62.98
CA ALA A 571 -4.21 17.02 -62.44
C ALA A 571 -4.30 17.80 -61.12
N PHE A 572 -3.52 17.38 -60.12
CA PHE A 572 -3.35 18.09 -58.85
C PHE A 572 -2.17 19.05 -58.93
N VAL A 573 -2.44 20.30 -58.60
CA VAL A 573 -1.52 21.43 -58.69
C VAL A 573 -1.36 22.02 -57.30
N GLU A 574 -0.14 21.99 -56.78
CA GLU A 574 0.19 22.63 -55.50
C GLU A 574 0.43 24.13 -55.75
N LEU A 575 -0.29 24.96 -54.99
CA LEU A 575 -0.25 26.41 -55.12
C LEU A 575 0.70 27.01 -54.06
N GLU A 576 0.55 26.61 -52.80
CA GLU A 576 1.39 26.96 -51.65
C GLU A 576 1.45 25.76 -50.68
N GLU A 577 2.39 25.74 -49.73
CA GLU A 577 2.59 24.62 -48.79
C GLU A 577 1.29 24.26 -48.03
N GLY A 578 0.69 23.11 -48.38
CA GLY A 578 -0.53 22.60 -47.76
C GLY A 578 -1.85 23.01 -48.42
N VAL A 579 -1.82 23.70 -49.58
CA VAL A 579 -3.00 24.06 -50.38
C VAL A 579 -2.91 23.45 -51.79
N ASP A 580 -3.79 22.47 -52.05
CA ASP A 580 -3.85 21.73 -53.32
C ASP A 580 -5.06 22.15 -54.17
N GLY A 581 -4.83 22.40 -55.46
CA GLY A 581 -5.85 22.63 -56.47
C GLY A 581 -6.02 21.44 -57.43
N LEU A 582 -7.25 21.20 -57.91
CA LEU A 582 -7.58 20.15 -58.88
C LEU A 582 -8.01 20.77 -60.22
N VAL A 583 -7.35 20.38 -61.29
CA VAL A 583 -7.74 20.69 -62.68
C VAL A 583 -8.40 19.45 -63.29
N HIS A 584 -9.69 19.51 -63.63
CA HIS A 584 -10.38 18.40 -64.28
C HIS A 584 -9.94 18.27 -65.75
N ILE A 585 -9.92 17.06 -66.33
CA ILE A 585 -9.53 16.82 -67.75
C ILE A 585 -10.27 17.72 -68.73
N SER A 586 -11.54 18.01 -68.45
CA SER A 586 -12.40 18.89 -69.26
C SER A 586 -12.04 20.38 -69.17
N GLN A 587 -11.05 20.77 -68.37
CA GLN A 587 -10.62 22.15 -68.12
C GLN A 587 -9.15 22.40 -68.48
N ILE A 588 -8.47 21.43 -69.11
CA ILE A 588 -7.05 21.50 -69.49
C ILE A 588 -6.85 22.19 -70.86
N ALA A 589 -7.62 21.84 -71.90
CA ALA A 589 -7.46 22.39 -73.26
C ALA A 589 -8.79 22.45 -74.06
N TYR A 590 -8.90 23.32 -75.06
CA TYR A 590 -10.11 23.48 -75.91
C TYR A 590 -10.39 22.29 -76.87
N LYS A 591 -9.46 21.35 -77.03
CA LYS A 591 -9.64 20.10 -77.78
C LYS A 591 -10.00 18.95 -76.81
N HIS A 592 -10.61 17.87 -77.30
CA HIS A 592 -10.93 16.70 -76.46
C HIS A 592 -9.63 15.96 -76.08
N VAL A 593 -9.38 15.79 -74.79
CA VAL A 593 -8.18 15.13 -74.25
C VAL A 593 -8.65 13.89 -73.48
N GLU A 594 -8.17 12.70 -73.86
CA GLU A 594 -8.55 11.44 -73.20
C GLU A 594 -7.70 11.17 -71.94
N LYS A 595 -6.46 11.68 -71.87
CA LYS A 595 -5.57 11.56 -70.70
C LYS A 595 -4.81 12.86 -70.42
N PRO A 596 -4.71 13.32 -69.17
CA PRO A 596 -4.02 14.56 -68.82
C PRO A 596 -2.49 14.51 -69.03
N GLU A 597 -1.91 13.31 -69.17
CA GLU A 597 -0.48 13.07 -69.42
C GLU A 597 -0.02 13.49 -70.82
N ASP A 598 -0.95 13.63 -71.77
CA ASP A 598 -0.63 14.03 -73.15
C ASP A 598 -0.29 15.53 -73.27
N GLU A 599 -0.68 16.36 -72.30
CA GLU A 599 -0.53 17.82 -72.34
C GLU A 599 0.26 18.40 -71.13
N LEU A 600 0.36 17.69 -70.01
CA LEU A 600 1.00 18.17 -68.78
C LEU A 600 2.07 17.22 -68.26
N THR A 601 3.18 17.76 -67.75
CA THR A 601 4.25 16.98 -67.10
C THR A 601 4.25 17.17 -65.58
N ILE A 602 4.53 16.10 -64.82
CA ILE A 602 4.69 16.17 -63.37
C ILE A 602 5.87 17.11 -63.05
N GLY A 603 5.61 18.17 -62.27
CA GLY A 603 6.58 19.19 -61.88
C GLY A 603 6.57 20.47 -62.73
N GLN A 604 5.71 20.58 -63.74
CA GLN A 604 5.55 21.78 -64.56
C GLN A 604 4.77 22.87 -63.80
N GLU A 605 5.19 24.13 -63.94
CA GLU A 605 4.43 25.29 -63.46
C GLU A 605 3.38 25.69 -64.50
N ILE A 606 2.14 25.82 -64.05
CA ILE A 606 1.01 26.21 -64.89
C ILE A 606 0.27 27.39 -64.28
N GLN A 607 -0.27 28.25 -65.15
CA GLN A 607 -1.22 29.28 -64.76
C GLN A 607 -2.64 28.76 -64.98
N ALA A 608 -3.45 28.79 -63.93
CA ALA A 608 -4.84 28.34 -63.98
C ALA A 608 -5.73 29.32 -63.22
N LYS A 609 -6.96 29.48 -63.70
CA LYS A 609 -7.95 30.35 -63.07
C LYS A 609 -8.81 29.56 -62.10
N VAL A 610 -9.06 30.10 -60.91
CA VAL A 610 -9.90 29.46 -59.89
C VAL A 610 -11.36 29.48 -60.33
N THR A 611 -11.96 28.32 -60.56
CA THR A 611 -13.37 28.19 -60.96
C THR A 611 -14.29 28.00 -59.75
N GLU A 612 -13.86 27.23 -58.76
CA GLU A 612 -14.63 26.98 -57.54
C GLU A 612 -13.67 26.86 -56.35
N LEU A 613 -14.10 27.37 -55.20
CA LEU A 613 -13.38 27.28 -53.95
C LEU A 613 -14.34 26.76 -52.87
N ASP A 614 -14.01 25.59 -52.31
CA ASP A 614 -14.75 24.97 -51.20
C ASP A 614 -13.89 25.02 -49.94
N LEU A 615 -14.27 25.92 -49.01
CA LEU A 615 -13.57 26.17 -47.75
C LEU A 615 -13.80 25.06 -46.72
N ASP A 616 -14.93 24.36 -46.78
CA ASP A 616 -15.28 23.28 -45.84
C ASP A 616 -14.54 21.99 -46.21
N ALA A 617 -14.47 21.67 -47.51
CA ALA A 617 -13.77 20.49 -48.01
C ALA A 617 -12.26 20.71 -48.21
N LYS A 618 -11.77 21.95 -48.03
CA LYS A 618 -10.39 22.36 -48.30
C LYS A 618 -9.92 21.98 -49.71
N LYS A 619 -10.72 22.31 -50.74
CA LYS A 619 -10.45 21.99 -52.14
C LYS A 619 -10.64 23.21 -53.05
N ILE A 620 -9.72 23.39 -54.00
CA ILE A 620 -9.78 24.44 -55.00
C ILE A 620 -9.86 23.81 -56.38
N SER A 621 -10.88 24.13 -57.17
CA SER A 621 -11.00 23.69 -58.57
C SER A 621 -10.42 24.75 -59.49
N LEU A 622 -9.52 24.34 -60.39
CA LEU A 622 -8.77 25.21 -61.29
C LEU A 622 -9.08 24.88 -62.76
N SER A 623 -9.06 25.89 -63.62
CA SER A 623 -9.22 25.74 -65.08
C SER A 623 -8.12 26.46 -65.86
N ILE A 624 -7.53 25.76 -66.83
CA ILE A 624 -6.48 26.27 -67.74
C ILE A 624 -7.13 26.82 -69.03
N LYS A 625 -8.34 26.36 -69.38
CA LYS A 625 -9.09 26.79 -70.57
C LYS A 625 -9.33 28.29 -70.64
N GLU A 626 -9.67 28.93 -69.53
CA GLU A 626 -10.01 30.37 -69.53
C GLU A 626 -8.81 31.29 -69.70
N THR A 627 -7.58 30.74 -69.66
CA THR A 627 -6.33 31.47 -69.88
C THR A 627 -5.79 31.28 -71.30
N LEU A 628 -6.41 30.42 -72.11
CA LEU A 628 -6.05 30.14 -73.51
C LEU A 628 -6.91 31.01 -74.47
N GLU A 629 -6.29 31.66 -75.46
CA GLU A 629 -7.02 32.49 -76.45
C GLU A 629 -7.99 31.66 -77.31
N LYS A 630 -9.23 32.15 -77.50
CA LYS A 630 -10.23 31.54 -78.40
C LYS A 630 -9.67 31.43 -79.84
N PRO A 631 -9.68 30.26 -80.49
CA PRO A 631 -9.34 30.18 -81.90
C PRO A 631 -10.43 30.87 -82.75
N ALA A 632 -10.03 31.80 -83.63
CA ALA A 632 -10.89 32.50 -84.56
C ALA A 632 -11.49 31.53 -85.61
N LYS A 633 -12.79 31.66 -85.89
CA LYS A 633 -13.49 30.91 -86.95
C LYS A 633 -12.93 31.28 -88.33
N ALA A 634 -12.53 30.29 -89.13
CA ALA A 634 -12.48 30.41 -90.59
C ALA A 634 -13.71 29.71 -91.21
N ASN A 635 -14.36 30.44 -92.12
CA ASN A 635 -15.57 30.16 -92.90
C ASN A 635 -15.39 28.97 -93.88
N LYS A 636 -16.43 28.12 -94.09
CA LYS A 636 -17.41 28.05 -95.24
C LYS A 636 -16.76 27.83 -96.61
N ALA A 637 -17.28 27.11 -97.60
CA ALA A 637 -18.47 26.29 -97.89
C ALA A 637 -18.18 25.59 -99.27
N GLU A 638 -19.18 24.95 -99.91
CA GLU A 638 -19.16 24.31 -101.26
C GLU A 638 -18.60 22.87 -101.27
N ASP A 639 -19.25 21.86 -101.85
CA ASP A 639 -20.37 21.83 -102.81
C ASP A 639 -21.19 20.54 -102.71
N ALA A 640 -22.46 20.64 -103.14
CA ALA A 640 -23.24 19.70 -103.96
C ALA A 640 -23.44 18.24 -103.50
N GLU A 641 -24.63 17.66 -103.72
CA GLU A 641 -25.73 18.15 -104.58
C GLU A 641 -26.88 18.87 -103.86
#